data_AF-A2Y9M4-F1
#
_entry.id   AF-A2Y9M4-F1
#
_cell.length_a   1.000
_cell.length_b   1.000
_cell.length_c   1.000
_cell.angle_alpha   90.00
_cell.angle_beta   90.00
_cell.angle_gamma   90.00
#
_symmetry.space_group_name_H-M   'P 1'
#
loop_
_entity.id
_entity.type
_entity.pdbx_description
1 polymer ?
#
loop_
_entity_poly.entity_id
_entity_poly.type
_entity_poly.pdbx_seq_one_letter_code
_entity_poly.pdbx_strand_id
1 'polypeptide(L)'
;MATAAGMGIGAACLVAPQVRPGRRLRLQRVRRRCVAELSRDGGSAQRPLAPAPLVKQPVLPTFLVPTSTPPAPTQSPAPAPTPPPLPDSGVGEIEPDLEGLTEDSIDKTIFVASEQESEIMDVKEQAQAKVTRSVVFVTGEASPYAKSGGLGDVCGSLPIALALRGHRVMVVMPRYMNGALNKNFANAFYTEKHIKIPCFGGEHEVTFFHEYRDSVDWVFVDHPSYHRPGNLYGDNFGAFGDNQFRYTLLCYAACEAPLILELGGYIYGQKCMFVVNDWHASLVPVLLAAKYRPYGVYRDARSVLVIHNLAHQGVEPASTYPDLGLPPEWYGALEWVFPEWARRHALDKGEAVNFLKGAVVTADRIVTVSQGYSWEVTTAEGGQGLNELLSSRKSVLNGIVNGIDINDWNPSTDKFLPYHYSVDDLSGKAKCKAELQEELGLPIRPDVPLIGFIGRLDYQKGIDLIKLAIPDLMRDNIQFVMLGSGDPGFEGWMRSTESGYRDKFRGWVGFSVPVSHRITAGCDILLMPSRFEPCGLNQLYAMQYGTVPVVHGTGGLRDTVENFNPFAEKGEQGTGWAFSPLTIEKMLWALRMAISTYREHKSSWEGLMKRGMSSDFTWDHAASQYEQIFEWAFMDQPYVM
;
A
#
# COMPACT_ATOMS: atom_id res chain seq x y z
N MET A 1 51.81 -38.68 22.26
CA MET A 1 52.79 -37.77 21.65
C MET A 1 53.12 -38.28 20.25
N ALA A 2 52.87 -37.43 19.24
CA ALA A 2 53.55 -37.30 17.94
C ALA A 2 53.64 -38.54 17.00
N THR A 3 52.85 -38.56 15.90
CA THR A 3 53.22 -38.24 14.47
C THR A 3 53.93 -39.38 13.74
N ALA A 4 53.76 -39.72 12.46
CA ALA A 4 53.01 -39.24 11.29
C ALA A 4 52.91 -40.44 10.30
N ALA A 5 51.75 -40.74 9.73
CA ALA A 5 51.30 -40.45 8.36
C ALA A 5 52.28 -40.83 7.20
N GLY A 6 51.87 -41.84 6.42
CA GLY A 6 52.43 -42.17 5.11
C GLY A 6 51.53 -43.15 4.34
N MET A 7 50.90 -42.67 3.26
CA MET A 7 50.32 -43.36 2.09
C MET A 7 49.71 -42.24 1.22
N GLY A 8 49.88 -42.08 -0.09
CA GLY A 8 50.55 -42.84 -1.13
C GLY A 8 49.99 -42.37 -2.48
N ILE A 9 50.82 -41.65 -3.26
CA ILE A 9 50.96 -41.64 -4.73
C ILE A 9 49.75 -41.23 -5.61
N GLY A 10 49.96 -40.15 -6.37
CA GLY A 10 49.14 -39.74 -7.53
C GLY A 10 49.70 -38.52 -8.30
N ALA A 11 50.79 -38.72 -9.05
CA ALA A 11 51.27 -38.01 -10.25
C ALA A 11 51.38 -36.45 -10.33
N ALA A 12 52.64 -35.99 -10.23
CA ALA A 12 53.41 -35.13 -11.15
C ALA A 12 52.91 -33.72 -11.61
N CYS A 13 53.51 -32.69 -10.97
CA CYS A 13 54.29 -31.54 -11.53
C CYS A 13 54.70 -31.61 -13.02
N LEU A 14 54.95 -30.57 -13.82
CA LEU A 14 55.26 -29.12 -13.73
C LEU A 14 54.95 -28.57 -15.15
N VAL A 15 54.52 -27.32 -15.38
CA VAL A 15 55.37 -26.17 -15.77
C VAL A 15 54.41 -25.00 -16.07
N ALA A 16 54.67 -23.82 -15.50
CA ALA A 16 54.17 -22.51 -15.96
C ALA A 16 55.36 -21.75 -16.64
N PRO A 17 55.27 -20.51 -17.20
CA PRO A 17 54.15 -19.55 -17.25
C PRO A 17 54.08 -18.67 -18.56
N GLN A 18 53.24 -17.62 -18.52
CA GLN A 18 53.30 -16.35 -19.31
C GLN A 18 52.94 -16.37 -20.82
N VAL A 19 51.74 -15.89 -21.17
CA VAL A 19 51.49 -15.11 -22.40
C VAL A 19 50.57 -13.90 -22.11
N ARG A 20 50.98 -12.77 -22.69
CA ARG A 20 50.55 -11.38 -22.57
C ARG A 20 49.09 -11.08 -23.01
N PRO A 21 48.53 -9.92 -22.59
CA PRO A 21 47.23 -9.43 -23.05
C PRO A 21 47.35 -8.72 -24.40
N GLY A 22 46.36 -8.88 -25.27
CA GLY A 22 46.20 -8.01 -26.43
C GLY A 22 45.38 -8.60 -27.58
N ARG A 23 44.10 -8.20 -27.69
CA ARG A 23 43.58 -7.57 -28.91
C ARG A 23 42.26 -6.86 -28.63
N ARG A 24 42.31 -5.55 -28.85
CA ARG A 24 41.17 -4.63 -28.93
C ARG A 24 40.22 -5.09 -30.04
N LEU A 25 38.94 -5.24 -29.72
CA LEU A 25 37.85 -5.20 -30.69
C LEU A 25 37.08 -3.89 -30.49
N ARG A 26 37.10 -3.06 -31.53
CA ARG A 26 36.34 -1.82 -31.64
C ARG A 26 34.84 -2.14 -31.62
N LEU A 27 34.12 -1.62 -30.64
CA LEU A 27 32.69 -1.33 -30.77
C LEU A 27 32.56 0.08 -31.36
N GLN A 28 32.54 0.16 -32.69
CA GLN A 28 32.15 1.35 -33.42
C GLN A 28 30.62 1.37 -33.56
N ARG A 29 30.06 2.55 -33.24
CA ARG A 29 28.69 2.97 -33.49
C ARG A 29 28.20 2.58 -34.89
N VAL A 30 27.10 1.84 -34.95
CA VAL A 30 26.23 1.78 -36.14
C VAL A 30 25.19 2.88 -36.00
N ARG A 31 25.48 4.04 -36.61
CA ARG A 31 24.46 5.00 -37.04
C ARG A 31 23.98 4.55 -38.42
N ARG A 32 22.71 4.16 -38.53
CA ARG A 32 22.00 4.15 -39.81
C ARG A 32 21.68 5.59 -40.19
N ARG A 33 22.43 6.13 -41.17
CA ARG A 33 22.03 7.27 -42.00
C ARG A 33 22.04 6.76 -43.45
N CYS A 34 20.86 6.61 -44.02
CA CYS A 34 20.68 6.64 -45.47
C CYS A 34 20.66 8.10 -45.89
N VAL A 35 21.65 8.54 -46.65
CA VAL A 35 21.55 9.64 -47.63
C VAL A 35 22.52 9.31 -48.77
N ALA A 36 21.98 9.03 -49.94
CA ALA A 36 22.60 9.21 -51.26
C ALA A 36 21.45 9.70 -52.16
N GLU A 37 21.47 10.97 -52.53
CA GLU A 37 21.77 11.42 -53.90
C GLU A 37 20.63 11.11 -54.89
N LEU A 38 19.90 12.14 -55.32
CA LEU A 38 20.13 12.75 -56.62
C LEU A 38 19.25 13.99 -56.80
N SER A 39 19.91 15.03 -57.27
CA SER A 39 19.38 16.36 -57.58
C SER A 39 18.72 16.42 -58.96
N ARG A 40 17.96 17.51 -59.17
CA ARG A 40 17.36 18.04 -60.41
C ARG A 40 15.91 17.61 -60.67
N ASP A 41 14.98 18.50 -60.33
CA ASP A 41 14.49 19.47 -61.33
C ASP A 41 13.87 20.69 -60.65
N GLY A 42 14.08 21.85 -61.27
CA GLY A 42 13.52 23.12 -60.84
C GLY A 42 12.38 23.57 -61.74
N GLY A 43 11.51 24.41 -61.18
CA GLY A 43 10.88 25.49 -61.93
C GLY A 43 9.43 25.30 -62.38
N SER A 44 8.55 25.97 -61.63
CA SER A 44 7.27 26.61 -62.05
C SER A 44 5.95 25.82 -61.98
N ALA A 45 4.93 26.57 -61.53
CA ALA A 45 3.49 26.28 -61.43
C ALA A 45 3.09 25.37 -60.24
N GLN A 46 2.15 25.68 -59.34
CA GLN A 46 0.87 26.41 -59.46
C GLN A 46 0.45 27.07 -58.13
N ARG A 47 -0.51 28.00 -58.28
CA ARG A 47 -1.23 28.85 -57.29
C ARG A 47 -1.52 28.21 -55.91
N PRO A 48 -1.53 29.01 -54.82
CA PRO A 48 -2.12 28.58 -53.55
C PRO A 48 -3.65 28.54 -53.69
N LEU A 49 -4.21 27.34 -53.67
CA LEU A 49 -5.63 27.10 -53.45
C LEU A 49 -5.97 27.42 -51.99
N ALA A 50 -7.11 28.08 -51.83
CA ALA A 50 -7.74 28.45 -50.57
C ALA A 50 -7.86 27.26 -49.59
N PRO A 51 -7.83 27.50 -48.27
CA PRO A 51 -7.99 26.44 -47.29
C PRO A 51 -9.40 25.86 -47.37
N ALA A 52 -9.49 24.58 -47.71
CA ALA A 52 -10.70 23.78 -47.59
C ALA A 52 -11.09 23.66 -46.09
N PRO A 53 -12.39 23.60 -45.77
CA PRO A 53 -12.88 23.77 -44.42
C PRO A 53 -12.53 22.56 -43.55
N LEU A 54 -12.17 22.86 -42.30
CA LEU A 54 -11.93 21.91 -41.22
C LEU A 54 -13.06 20.88 -41.14
N VAL A 55 -12.66 19.62 -41.31
CA VAL A 55 -13.48 18.44 -41.10
C VAL A 55 -13.93 18.40 -39.64
N LYS A 56 -15.23 18.14 -39.51
CA LYS A 56 -16.03 17.99 -38.30
C LYS A 56 -15.28 17.27 -37.17
N GLN A 57 -15.11 17.97 -36.06
CA GLN A 57 -14.84 17.36 -34.75
C GLN A 57 -16.04 16.52 -34.31
N PRO A 58 -15.84 15.42 -33.58
CA PRO A 58 -16.93 14.64 -33.02
C PRO A 58 -17.67 15.47 -31.97
N VAL A 59 -18.98 15.57 -32.15
CA VAL A 59 -19.93 16.15 -31.21
C VAL A 59 -19.89 15.33 -29.91
N LEU A 60 -19.28 15.89 -28.86
CA LEU A 60 -19.49 15.45 -27.50
C LEU A 60 -20.96 15.74 -27.12
N PRO A 61 -21.68 14.80 -26.46
CA PRO A 61 -23.04 15.05 -26.04
C PRO A 61 -23.05 16.21 -25.04
N THR A 62 -23.76 17.27 -25.42
CA THR A 62 -24.09 18.41 -24.57
C THR A 62 -25.01 17.89 -23.47
N PHE A 63 -24.47 17.68 -22.27
CA PHE A 63 -25.31 17.60 -21.09
C PHE A 63 -25.96 18.96 -20.89
N LEU A 64 -27.27 19.00 -21.11
CA LEU A 64 -28.15 20.08 -20.69
C LEU A 64 -27.95 20.28 -19.19
N VAL A 65 -27.23 21.33 -18.83
CA VAL A 65 -27.30 21.95 -17.51
C VAL A 65 -28.70 22.55 -17.41
N PRO A 66 -29.56 22.12 -16.46
CA PRO A 66 -30.79 22.84 -16.18
C PRO A 66 -30.40 24.24 -15.72
N THR A 67 -30.87 25.25 -16.43
CA THR A 67 -30.85 26.63 -15.98
C THR A 67 -31.69 26.72 -14.71
N SER A 68 -31.04 26.66 -13.55
CA SER A 68 -31.64 27.07 -12.29
C SER A 68 -31.82 28.58 -12.33
N THR A 69 -33.08 29.00 -12.44
CA THR A 69 -33.52 30.35 -12.10
C THR A 69 -32.97 30.75 -10.72
N PRO A 70 -32.46 31.99 -10.56
CA PRO A 70 -32.08 32.48 -9.23
C PRO A 70 -33.34 32.54 -8.35
N PRO A 71 -33.31 32.03 -7.11
CA PRO A 71 -34.41 32.25 -6.20
C PRO A 71 -34.47 33.75 -5.86
N ALA A 72 -35.67 34.31 -5.95
CA ALA A 72 -35.99 35.67 -5.52
C ALA A 72 -35.57 35.89 -4.04
N PRO A 73 -35.27 37.13 -3.63
CA PRO A 73 -34.89 37.41 -2.24
C PRO A 73 -36.09 37.15 -1.32
N THR A 74 -36.06 36.02 -0.63
CA THR A 74 -37.02 35.72 0.43
C THR A 74 -36.61 36.45 1.71
N GLN A 75 -37.51 37.31 2.16
CA GLN A 75 -37.45 38.01 3.45
C GLN A 75 -37.24 36.99 4.57
N SER A 76 -36.30 37.29 5.47
CA SER A 76 -36.08 36.55 6.71
C SER A 76 -37.36 36.47 7.54
N PRO A 77 -37.86 35.26 7.88
CA PRO A 77 -38.81 35.12 8.97
C PRO A 77 -38.04 35.10 10.30
N ALA A 78 -38.55 35.83 11.28
CA ALA A 78 -38.07 35.90 12.66
C ALA A 78 -37.94 34.49 13.29
N PRO A 79 -37.03 34.29 14.28
CA PRO A 79 -36.86 32.99 14.93
C PRO A 79 -38.14 32.60 15.67
N ALA A 80 -38.67 31.42 15.36
CA ALA A 80 -39.77 30.81 16.09
C ALA A 80 -39.31 30.42 17.51
N PRO A 81 -40.17 30.58 18.54
CA PRO A 81 -39.81 30.29 19.92
C PRO A 81 -39.65 28.78 20.15
N THR A 82 -38.63 28.44 20.94
CA THR A 82 -38.36 27.11 21.49
C THR A 82 -39.61 26.56 22.21
N PRO A 83 -40.08 25.34 21.90
CA PRO A 83 -41.17 24.74 22.67
C PRO A 83 -40.70 24.37 24.09
N PRO A 84 -41.55 24.51 25.12
CA PRO A 84 -41.23 24.09 26.48
C PRO A 84 -41.15 22.55 26.57
N PRO A 85 -40.44 21.99 27.56
CA PRO A 85 -40.34 20.55 27.73
C PRO A 85 -41.71 19.94 28.04
N LEU A 86 -42.05 18.85 27.34
CA LEU A 86 -43.28 18.10 27.57
C LEU A 86 -43.25 17.42 28.95
N PRO A 87 -44.40 17.32 29.63
CA PRO A 87 -44.50 16.77 30.98
C PRO A 87 -44.40 15.24 30.98
N ASP A 88 -43.77 14.73 32.03
CA ASP A 88 -43.71 13.32 32.40
C ASP A 88 -45.12 12.70 32.47
N SER A 89 -45.35 11.66 31.67
CA SER A 89 -46.52 10.79 31.82
C SER A 89 -46.15 9.35 31.50
N GLY A 90 -45.95 8.61 32.59
CA GLY A 90 -46.07 7.17 32.80
C GLY A 90 -46.21 6.25 31.59
N VAL A 91 -45.21 5.39 31.42
CA VAL A 91 -45.38 4.06 30.83
C VAL A 91 -44.64 3.05 31.71
N GLY A 92 -45.46 2.22 32.37
CA GLY A 92 -45.20 0.93 33.01
C GLY A 92 -43.77 0.49 33.29
N GLU A 93 -43.44 0.45 34.58
CA GLU A 93 -42.52 -0.53 35.13
C GLU A 93 -43.01 -1.93 34.79
N ILE A 94 -42.21 -2.68 34.03
CA ILE A 94 -42.27 -4.14 33.98
C ILE A 94 -40.98 -4.60 34.64
N GLU A 95 -41.08 -4.87 35.95
CA GLU A 95 -40.15 -5.73 36.66
C GLU A 95 -40.28 -7.15 36.08
N PRO A 96 -39.18 -7.87 35.83
CA PRO A 96 -39.19 -9.32 35.91
C PRO A 96 -38.64 -9.73 37.28
N ASP A 97 -39.56 -10.21 38.11
CA ASP A 97 -39.34 -10.99 39.32
C ASP A 97 -38.23 -12.03 39.14
N LEU A 98 -37.21 -11.93 39.98
CA LEU A 98 -36.19 -12.95 40.21
C LEU A 98 -36.37 -13.44 41.65
N GLU A 99 -37.24 -14.45 41.84
CA GLU A 99 -37.13 -15.38 42.97
C GLU A 99 -38.02 -16.61 42.73
N GLY A 100 -37.41 -17.80 42.75
CA GLY A 100 -38.11 -19.05 43.00
C GLY A 100 -38.21 -20.06 41.86
N LEU A 101 -37.08 -20.64 41.43
CA LEU A 101 -37.07 -22.06 41.03
C LEU A 101 -35.89 -22.77 41.68
N THR A 102 -36.28 -23.70 42.54
CA THR A 102 -35.49 -24.62 43.34
C THR A 102 -34.86 -25.73 42.52
N GLU A 103 -33.78 -26.27 43.09
CA GLU A 103 -33.18 -27.59 42.88
C GLU A 103 -34.05 -28.60 42.12
N ASP A 104 -33.66 -28.93 40.89
CA ASP A 104 -33.30 -30.30 40.49
C ASP A 104 -32.96 -30.36 39.00
N SER A 105 -31.98 -31.21 38.67
CA SER A 105 -31.68 -31.72 37.31
C SER A 105 -31.00 -30.79 36.28
N ILE A 106 -29.69 -30.53 36.48
CA ILE A 106 -28.74 -30.51 35.35
C ILE A 106 -27.67 -31.56 35.62
N ASP A 107 -27.97 -32.75 35.13
CA ASP A 107 -27.08 -33.89 35.05
C ASP A 107 -26.10 -33.66 33.89
N LYS A 108 -24.80 -33.75 34.20
CA LYS A 108 -23.69 -34.18 33.34
C LYS A 108 -23.66 -33.68 31.90
N THR A 109 -22.89 -32.61 31.67
CA THR A 109 -21.95 -32.59 30.54
C THR A 109 -20.67 -31.88 30.99
N ILE A 110 -19.87 -32.59 31.79
CA ILE A 110 -18.46 -32.25 32.01
C ILE A 110 -17.74 -32.70 30.74
N PHE A 111 -17.48 -31.75 29.84
CA PHE A 111 -16.46 -31.93 28.81
C PHE A 111 -15.12 -31.90 29.54
N VAL A 112 -14.53 -33.08 29.70
CA VAL A 112 -13.13 -33.24 30.07
C VAL A 112 -12.34 -32.58 28.94
N ALA A 113 -11.85 -31.36 29.20
CA ALA A 113 -10.77 -30.78 28.43
C ALA A 113 -9.54 -31.64 28.70
N SER A 114 -9.37 -32.67 27.88
CA SER A 114 -8.14 -33.43 27.79
C SER A 114 -7.02 -32.46 27.45
N GLU A 115 -5.95 -32.51 28.23
CA GLU A 115 -4.64 -31.95 27.97
C GLU A 115 -4.24 -32.21 26.51
N GLN A 116 -4.53 -31.25 25.63
CA GLN A 116 -3.89 -31.19 24.33
C GLN A 116 -2.52 -30.58 24.59
N GLU A 117 -1.53 -31.45 24.48
CA GLU A 117 -0.13 -31.12 24.28
C GLU A 117 -0.02 -29.86 23.43
N SER A 118 0.51 -28.80 24.04
CA SER A 118 0.98 -27.64 23.31
C SER A 118 2.02 -28.16 22.32
N GLU A 119 1.62 -28.30 21.06
CA GLU A 119 2.55 -28.46 19.95
C GLU A 119 3.58 -27.34 20.09
N ILE A 120 4.79 -27.73 20.46
CA ILE A 120 5.97 -26.90 20.35
C ILE A 120 6.09 -26.64 18.85
N MET A 121 5.47 -25.55 18.38
CA MET A 121 5.80 -24.98 17.09
C MET A 121 7.31 -24.81 17.08
N ASP A 122 7.98 -25.54 16.20
CA ASP A 122 9.39 -25.32 15.87
C ASP A 122 9.57 -23.82 15.66
N VAL A 123 10.14 -23.15 16.65
CA VAL A 123 10.56 -21.75 16.54
C VAL A 123 11.69 -21.78 15.54
N LYS A 124 11.35 -21.65 14.25
CA LYS A 124 12.33 -21.40 13.19
C LYS A 124 13.25 -20.31 13.72
N GLU A 125 14.54 -20.62 13.76
CA GLU A 125 15.61 -19.74 14.23
C GLU A 125 15.42 -18.35 13.59
N GLN A 126 14.91 -17.42 14.39
CA GLN A 126 14.42 -16.15 13.87
C GLN A 126 15.63 -15.34 13.40
N ALA A 127 15.65 -14.99 12.11
CA ALA A 127 16.81 -14.37 11.49
C ALA A 127 17.14 -13.04 12.18
N GLN A 128 18.31 -12.94 12.83
CA GLN A 128 18.72 -11.70 13.47
C GLN A 128 19.41 -10.75 12.49
N ALA A 129 19.19 -9.45 12.69
CA ALA A 129 19.88 -8.41 11.97
C ALA A 129 21.39 -8.43 12.29
N LYS A 130 22.23 -8.14 11.28
CA LYS A 130 23.69 -8.03 11.48
C LYS A 130 24.09 -6.89 12.40
N VAL A 131 23.34 -5.79 12.35
CA VAL A 131 23.55 -4.58 13.16
C VAL A 131 22.18 -4.13 13.66
N THR A 132 21.97 -4.19 14.98
CA THR A 132 20.75 -3.69 15.60
C THR A 132 20.79 -2.16 15.68
N ARG A 133 19.62 -1.54 15.55
CA ARG A 133 19.45 -0.08 15.46
C ARG A 133 18.23 0.36 16.26
N SER A 134 18.24 1.62 16.69
CA SER A 134 17.03 2.30 17.16
C SER A 134 16.29 2.87 15.95
N VAL A 135 15.07 2.40 15.70
CA VAL A 135 14.25 2.76 14.54
C VAL A 135 12.97 3.42 15.04
N VAL A 136 12.66 4.60 14.50
CA VAL A 136 11.50 5.41 14.90
C VAL A 136 10.61 5.59 13.67
N PHE A 137 9.55 4.80 13.59
CA PHE A 137 8.50 4.99 12.60
C PHE A 137 7.64 6.19 13.00
N VAL A 138 7.31 7.03 12.03
CA VAL A 138 6.38 8.14 12.21
C VAL A 138 5.31 8.02 11.13
N THR A 139 4.04 7.98 11.55
CA THR A 139 2.93 7.65 10.65
C THR A 139 1.61 8.28 11.07
N GLY A 140 0.75 8.54 10.10
CA GLY A 140 -0.65 8.90 10.34
C GLY A 140 -1.55 7.69 10.65
N GLU A 141 -1.11 6.47 10.34
CA GLU A 141 -1.87 5.22 10.50
C GLU A 141 -1.00 4.06 11.00
N ALA A 142 -1.56 3.21 11.86
CA ALA A 142 -1.00 1.91 12.20
C ALA A 142 -2.09 0.96 12.72
N SER A 143 -2.14 -0.25 12.18
CA SER A 143 -3.02 -1.31 12.65
C SER A 143 -2.53 -1.89 13.99
N PRO A 144 -3.41 -2.27 14.93
CA PRO A 144 -4.87 -2.20 14.90
C PRO A 144 -5.45 -0.85 15.40
N TYR A 145 -4.60 0.13 15.72
CA TYR A 145 -5.01 1.38 16.37
C TYR A 145 -5.89 2.26 15.48
N ALA A 146 -5.39 2.60 14.29
CA ALA A 146 -6.07 3.43 13.31
C ALA A 146 -5.58 3.14 11.89
N LYS A 147 -6.51 2.86 10.98
CA LYS A 147 -6.23 2.47 9.58
C LYS A 147 -7.29 3.02 8.65
N SER A 148 -6.88 3.55 7.49
CA SER A 148 -7.77 3.88 6.38
C SER A 148 -7.40 3.12 5.09
N GLY A 149 -6.13 2.73 4.95
CA GLY A 149 -5.63 2.02 3.77
C GLY A 149 -4.46 1.10 4.07
N GLY A 150 -3.64 0.83 3.05
CA GLY A 150 -2.49 -0.07 3.16
C GLY A 150 -1.36 0.46 4.05
N LEU A 151 -1.28 1.79 4.25
CA LEU A 151 -0.30 2.40 5.16
C LEU A 151 -0.43 1.82 6.58
N GLY A 152 -1.65 1.72 7.10
CA GLY A 152 -1.90 1.15 8.42
C GLY A 152 -1.45 -0.31 8.54
N ASP A 153 -1.51 -1.10 7.47
CA ASP A 153 -0.99 -2.48 7.47
C ASP A 153 0.54 -2.51 7.50
N VAL A 154 1.20 -1.69 6.66
CA VAL A 154 2.67 -1.59 6.65
C VAL A 154 3.20 -1.17 8.02
N CYS A 155 2.65 -0.11 8.60
CA CYS A 155 3.05 0.38 9.92
C CYS A 155 2.55 -0.50 11.08
N GLY A 156 1.65 -1.44 10.83
CA GLY A 156 1.24 -2.47 11.79
C GLY A 156 2.21 -3.65 11.84
N SER A 157 2.82 -4.02 10.70
CA SER A 157 3.58 -5.27 10.59
C SER A 157 5.09 -5.09 10.41
N LEU A 158 5.55 -4.13 9.60
CA LEU A 158 6.98 -3.91 9.37
C LEU A 158 7.75 -3.55 10.65
N PRO A 159 7.21 -2.70 11.57
CA PRO A 159 7.88 -2.43 12.84
C PRO A 159 8.08 -3.68 13.69
N ILE A 160 7.08 -4.57 13.73
CA ILE A 160 7.14 -5.84 14.46
C ILE A 160 8.21 -6.74 13.84
N ALA A 161 8.25 -6.86 12.52
CA ALA A 161 9.27 -7.66 11.83
C ALA A 161 10.69 -7.16 12.13
N LEU A 162 10.94 -5.85 12.13
CA LEU A 162 12.24 -5.29 12.52
C LEU A 162 12.55 -5.53 14.00
N ALA A 163 11.57 -5.40 14.90
CA ALA A 163 11.76 -5.65 16.32
C ALA A 163 12.15 -7.11 16.60
N LEU A 164 11.47 -8.06 15.94
CA LEU A 164 11.77 -9.49 16.03
C LEU A 164 13.16 -9.86 15.51
N ARG A 165 13.73 -9.04 14.61
CA ARG A 165 15.11 -9.16 14.11
C ARG A 165 16.15 -8.51 15.05
N GLY A 166 15.71 -7.97 16.18
CA GLY A 166 16.56 -7.43 17.26
C GLY A 166 16.70 -5.91 17.29
N HIS A 167 16.00 -5.17 16.42
CA HIS A 167 16.00 -3.71 16.49
C HIS A 167 15.18 -3.19 17.68
N ARG A 168 15.55 -2.02 18.21
CA ARG A 168 14.69 -1.28 19.14
C ARG A 168 13.76 -0.40 18.31
N VAL A 169 12.47 -0.68 18.31
CA VAL A 169 11.53 -0.07 17.36
C VAL A 169 10.43 0.71 18.08
N MET A 170 10.31 1.98 17.74
CA MET A 170 9.22 2.87 18.16
C MET A 170 8.32 3.18 16.98
N VAL A 171 7.01 3.24 17.22
CA VAL A 171 6.03 3.78 16.26
C VAL A 171 5.33 4.97 16.90
N VAL A 172 5.53 6.16 16.34
CA VAL A 172 4.86 7.40 16.75
C VAL A 172 3.69 7.68 15.84
N MET A 173 2.49 7.74 16.40
CA MET A 173 1.25 8.05 15.66
C MET A 173 0.31 8.93 16.48
N PRO A 174 -0.68 9.61 15.87
CA PRO A 174 -1.70 10.32 16.62
C PRO A 174 -2.62 9.38 17.41
N ARG A 175 -3.08 9.84 18.57
CA ARG A 175 -4.09 9.15 19.40
C ARG A 175 -5.50 9.54 18.97
N TYR A 176 -6.07 8.82 18.00
CA TYR A 176 -7.42 9.08 17.48
C TYR A 176 -8.53 8.53 18.40
N MET A 177 -8.75 9.17 19.55
CA MET A 177 -9.66 8.64 20.57
C MET A 177 -11.11 8.51 20.13
N ASN A 178 -11.63 9.27 19.15
CA ASN A 178 -13.05 9.24 18.73
C ASN A 178 -14.05 9.01 19.91
N GLY A 179 -13.86 9.76 21.00
CA GLY A 179 -14.57 9.58 22.27
C GLY A 179 -13.74 8.90 23.37
N ALA A 180 -14.20 8.93 24.62
CA ALA A 180 -13.40 8.48 25.78
C ALA A 180 -13.16 6.96 25.85
N LEU A 181 -13.80 6.15 24.98
CA LEU A 181 -13.90 4.70 25.10
C LEU A 181 -13.37 3.93 23.87
N ASN A 182 -12.47 4.51 23.08
CA ASN A 182 -11.87 3.74 21.99
C ASN A 182 -10.96 2.64 22.56
N LYS A 183 -11.49 1.41 22.52
CA LYS A 183 -10.86 0.19 23.05
C LYS A 183 -9.50 -0.09 22.44
N ASN A 184 -9.23 0.42 21.23
CA ASN A 184 -7.93 0.23 20.58
C ASN A 184 -6.79 0.90 21.37
N PHE A 185 -7.07 1.92 22.18
CA PHE A 185 -6.06 2.61 23.01
C PHE A 185 -6.19 2.28 24.49
N ALA A 186 -6.94 1.23 24.88
CA ALA A 186 -7.22 0.92 26.28
C ALA A 186 -5.97 0.55 27.09
N ASN A 187 -4.99 -0.10 26.45
CA ASN A 187 -3.74 -0.51 27.07
C ASN A 187 -2.66 0.59 27.03
N ALA A 188 -2.92 1.69 26.31
CA ALA A 188 -1.97 2.78 26.20
C ALA A 188 -2.04 3.65 27.46
N PHE A 189 -0.97 3.68 28.26
CA PHE A 189 -0.89 4.47 29.48
C PHE A 189 -0.28 5.84 29.22
N TYR A 190 -0.67 6.85 30.00
CA TYR A 190 -0.07 8.18 29.93
C TYR A 190 1.36 8.13 30.50
N THR A 191 2.33 8.65 29.73
CA THR A 191 3.77 8.62 30.11
C THR A 191 4.19 9.73 31.08
N GLU A 192 3.27 10.62 31.47
CA GLU A 192 3.58 11.83 32.26
C GLU A 192 4.52 12.84 31.57
N LYS A 193 4.76 12.66 30.26
CA LYS A 193 5.54 13.57 29.43
C LYS A 193 4.63 14.40 28.54
N HIS A 194 4.98 15.67 28.40
CA HIS A 194 4.32 16.64 27.52
C HIS A 194 5.37 17.59 26.94
N ILE A 195 5.06 18.18 25.78
CA ILE A 195 5.86 19.24 25.16
C ILE A 195 4.94 20.35 24.68
N LYS A 196 5.51 21.55 24.54
CA LYS A 196 4.84 22.70 23.90
C LYS A 196 5.48 22.97 22.54
N ILE A 197 4.64 23.05 21.51
CA ILE A 197 5.07 23.20 20.12
C ILE A 197 4.70 24.61 19.65
N PRO A 198 5.69 25.50 19.41
CA PRO A 198 5.45 26.86 18.93
C PRO A 198 5.16 26.83 17.42
N CYS A 199 3.88 26.85 17.05
CA CYS A 199 3.40 26.82 15.67
C CYS A 199 1.99 27.44 15.60
N PHE A 200 1.50 27.74 14.39
CA PHE A 200 0.12 28.24 14.14
C PHE A 200 -0.27 29.44 15.01
N GLY A 201 0.66 30.38 15.17
CA GLY A 201 0.44 31.62 15.93
C GLY A 201 0.37 31.45 17.45
N GLY A 202 0.72 30.29 18.00
CA GLY A 202 0.69 30.02 19.44
C GLY A 202 1.64 28.92 19.90
N GLU A 203 1.46 28.48 21.15
CA GLU A 203 2.09 27.28 21.70
C GLU A 203 1.01 26.22 21.96
N HIS A 204 1.20 25.05 21.36
CA HIS A 204 0.24 23.94 21.46
C HIS A 204 0.86 22.80 22.27
N GLU A 205 0.17 22.35 23.31
CA GLU A 205 0.65 21.26 24.15
C GLU A 205 0.21 19.91 23.61
N VAL A 206 1.14 18.97 23.49
CA VAL A 206 0.82 17.55 23.21
C VAL A 206 1.34 16.68 24.33
N THR A 207 0.63 15.59 24.58
CA THR A 207 1.02 14.59 25.58
C THR A 207 1.30 13.25 24.91
N PHE A 208 2.08 12.39 25.59
CA PHE A 208 2.47 11.09 25.06
C PHE A 208 1.83 9.96 25.86
N PHE A 209 1.15 9.04 25.16
CA PHE A 209 0.72 7.75 25.68
C PHE A 209 1.61 6.66 25.11
N HIS A 210 1.78 5.55 25.82
CA HIS A 210 2.64 4.45 25.42
C HIS A 210 1.99 3.09 25.66
N GLU A 211 2.24 2.15 24.76
CA GLU A 211 1.97 0.73 24.92
C GLU A 211 3.17 -0.04 24.38
N TYR A 212 3.69 -1.01 25.14
CA TYR A 212 4.70 -1.94 24.64
C TYR A 212 4.00 -3.23 24.21
N ARG A 213 3.99 -3.51 22.90
CA ARG A 213 3.29 -4.67 22.31
C ARG A 213 4.08 -5.23 21.14
N ASP A 214 4.16 -6.55 21.05
CA ASP A 214 4.86 -7.27 19.96
C ASP A 214 6.34 -6.82 19.78
N SER A 215 7.01 -6.55 20.91
CA SER A 215 8.37 -6.01 20.97
C SER A 215 8.55 -4.60 20.37
N VAL A 216 7.46 -3.86 20.18
CA VAL A 216 7.45 -2.49 19.64
C VAL A 216 6.96 -1.51 20.72
N ASP A 217 7.62 -0.35 20.79
CA ASP A 217 7.19 0.81 21.56
C ASP A 217 6.16 1.63 20.77
N TRP A 218 4.87 1.41 21.02
CA TRP A 218 3.80 2.20 20.42
C TRP A 218 3.59 3.49 21.20
N VAL A 219 3.88 4.63 20.57
CA VAL A 219 3.78 5.96 21.17
C VAL A 219 2.67 6.75 20.48
N PHE A 220 1.70 7.20 21.27
CA PHE A 220 0.56 7.94 20.78
C PHE A 220 0.63 9.41 21.20
N VAL A 221 0.65 10.30 20.20
CA VAL A 221 0.62 11.75 20.39
C VAL A 221 -0.82 12.18 20.59
N ASP A 222 -1.13 12.70 21.76
CA ASP A 222 -2.48 13.09 22.14
C ASP A 222 -2.64 14.62 22.12
N HIS A 223 -3.69 15.07 21.44
CA HIS A 223 -4.12 16.46 21.31
C HIS A 223 -5.60 16.48 20.91
N PRO A 224 -6.43 17.44 21.38
CA PRO A 224 -7.85 17.49 21.06
C PRO A 224 -8.19 17.45 19.54
N SER A 225 -7.30 17.95 18.69
CA SER A 225 -7.50 17.92 17.22
C SER A 225 -7.52 16.51 16.60
N TYR A 226 -7.08 15.48 17.33
CA TYR A 226 -7.18 14.09 16.90
C TYR A 226 -8.45 13.38 17.39
N HIS A 227 -9.14 13.94 18.39
CA HIS A 227 -10.30 13.33 19.04
C HIS A 227 -11.60 13.67 18.30
N ARG A 228 -11.68 13.29 17.03
CA ARG A 228 -12.80 13.65 16.16
C ARG A 228 -13.56 12.43 15.65
N PRO A 229 -14.89 12.55 15.47
CA PRO A 229 -15.65 11.57 14.71
C PRO A 229 -15.31 11.68 13.21
N GLY A 230 -15.69 10.66 12.46
CA GLY A 230 -15.37 10.53 11.04
C GLY A 230 -14.21 9.57 10.80
N ASN A 231 -13.46 9.81 9.73
CA ASN A 231 -12.22 9.09 9.44
C ASN A 231 -11.00 9.88 9.93
N LEU A 232 -9.80 9.35 9.71
CA LEU A 232 -8.55 9.93 10.22
C LEU A 232 -8.26 11.33 9.65
N TYR A 233 -8.77 11.64 8.47
CA TYR A 233 -8.44 12.80 7.65
C TYR A 233 -9.62 13.75 7.40
N GLY A 234 -10.85 13.34 7.73
CA GLY A 234 -12.07 14.09 7.45
C GLY A 234 -13.33 13.41 7.97
N ASP A 235 -14.46 14.01 7.65
CA ASP A 235 -15.80 13.52 8.01
C ASP A 235 -16.73 13.58 6.79
N ASN A 236 -18.05 13.54 7.03
CA ASN A 236 -19.07 13.60 5.97
C ASN A 236 -19.06 14.93 5.19
N PHE A 237 -18.41 15.98 5.71
CA PHE A 237 -18.27 17.28 5.05
C PHE A 237 -16.97 17.39 4.23
N GLY A 238 -16.12 16.36 4.26
CA GLY A 238 -14.87 16.31 3.52
C GLY A 238 -13.64 16.26 4.42
N ALA A 239 -12.47 16.56 3.85
CA ALA A 239 -11.22 16.58 4.59
C ALA A 239 -11.22 17.71 5.64
N PHE A 240 -10.62 17.47 6.80
CA PHE A 240 -10.47 18.49 7.83
C PHE A 240 -9.54 19.61 7.36
N GLY A 241 -9.98 20.86 7.46
CA GLY A 241 -9.19 22.03 7.04
C GLY A 241 -7.96 22.31 7.91
N ASP A 242 -7.86 21.71 9.10
CA ASP A 242 -6.71 21.82 10.01
C ASP A 242 -5.76 20.63 9.91
N ASN A 243 -5.84 19.84 8.85
CA ASN A 243 -4.96 18.70 8.63
C ASN A 243 -3.48 19.08 8.68
N GLN A 244 -3.09 20.22 8.09
CA GLN A 244 -1.72 20.71 8.17
C GLN A 244 -1.25 20.92 9.62
N PHE A 245 -2.09 21.55 10.45
CA PHE A 245 -1.81 21.75 11.87
C PHE A 245 -1.64 20.42 12.61
N ARG A 246 -2.61 19.50 12.44
CA ARG A 246 -2.60 18.18 13.07
C ARG A 246 -1.28 17.46 12.79
N TYR A 247 -0.87 17.37 11.54
CA TYR A 247 0.33 16.61 11.18
C TYR A 247 1.64 17.39 11.41
N THR A 248 1.62 18.72 11.52
CA THR A 248 2.73 19.48 12.10
C THR A 248 2.97 19.08 13.56
N LEU A 249 1.92 18.99 14.38
CA LEU A 249 2.05 18.54 15.78
C LEU A 249 2.67 17.15 15.88
N LEU A 250 2.21 16.20 15.05
CA LEU A 250 2.79 14.85 14.97
C LEU A 250 4.29 14.90 14.70
N CYS A 251 4.72 15.69 13.72
CA CYS A 251 6.13 15.74 13.32
C CYS A 251 7.03 16.31 14.42
N TYR A 252 6.63 17.40 15.08
CA TYR A 252 7.36 17.94 16.22
C TYR A 252 7.40 16.95 17.40
N ALA A 253 6.26 16.34 17.72
CA ALA A 253 6.18 15.33 18.79
C ALA A 253 7.09 14.13 18.52
N ALA A 254 7.14 13.66 17.27
CA ALA A 254 7.99 12.55 16.87
C ALA A 254 9.49 12.86 16.94
N CYS A 255 9.89 14.13 16.76
CA CYS A 255 11.28 14.53 16.99
C CYS A 255 11.65 14.59 18.47
N GLU A 256 10.70 14.89 19.37
CA GLU A 256 10.97 14.96 20.81
C GLU A 256 10.89 13.59 21.50
N ALA A 257 9.99 12.70 21.06
CA ALA A 257 9.76 11.40 21.69
C ALA A 257 11.04 10.59 21.95
N PRO A 258 12.00 10.45 21.01
CA PRO A 258 13.22 9.69 21.25
C PRO A 258 14.17 10.35 22.26
N LEU A 259 14.01 11.64 22.53
CA LEU A 259 14.84 12.42 23.47
C LEU A 259 14.31 12.41 24.91
N ILE A 260 12.99 12.28 25.09
CA ILE A 260 12.35 12.54 26.40
C ILE A 260 11.62 11.33 27.01
N LEU A 261 11.30 10.31 26.22
CA LEU A 261 10.57 9.14 26.70
C LEU A 261 11.53 8.04 27.20
N GLU A 262 11.52 7.78 28.50
CA GLU A 262 12.37 6.78 29.18
C GLU A 262 11.74 5.37 29.12
N LEU A 263 11.50 4.88 27.91
CA LEU A 263 10.81 3.60 27.70
C LEU A 263 11.69 2.41 28.10
N GLY A 264 11.26 1.64 29.10
CA GLY A 264 12.09 0.59 29.69
C GLY A 264 13.29 1.13 30.50
N GLY A 265 13.20 2.38 30.98
CA GLY A 265 14.19 3.02 31.86
C GLY A 265 15.30 3.79 31.16
N TYR A 266 15.26 3.92 29.83
CA TYR A 266 16.24 4.72 29.06
C TYR A 266 15.64 5.25 27.76
N ILE A 267 16.11 6.41 27.31
CA ILE A 267 15.65 7.05 26.07
C ILE A 267 16.16 6.33 24.81
N TYR A 268 15.54 6.56 23.66
CA TYR A 268 16.05 6.11 22.35
C TYR A 268 17.32 6.85 21.94
N GLY A 269 17.42 8.12 22.34
CA GLY A 269 18.59 8.95 22.09
C GLY A 269 18.65 9.48 20.67
N GLN A 270 19.86 9.89 20.27
CA GLN A 270 20.07 10.72 19.07
C GLN A 270 20.56 9.95 17.84
N LYS A 271 20.87 8.64 17.97
CA LYS A 271 21.34 7.80 16.87
C LYS A 271 20.20 6.92 16.36
N CYS A 272 19.14 7.58 15.91
CA CYS A 272 17.92 6.92 15.42
C CYS A 272 17.86 6.90 13.88
N MET A 273 17.22 5.87 13.34
CA MET A 273 16.69 5.87 11.99
C MET A 273 15.21 6.30 12.04
N PHE A 274 14.89 7.49 11.54
CA PHE A 274 13.50 7.92 11.39
C PHE A 274 12.93 7.36 10.09
N VAL A 275 11.88 6.54 10.17
CA VAL A 275 11.15 6.04 9.00
C VAL A 275 9.84 6.81 8.92
N VAL A 276 9.78 7.79 8.02
CA VAL A 276 8.68 8.74 7.93
C VAL A 276 7.76 8.35 6.79
N ASN A 277 6.49 8.10 7.10
CA ASN A 277 5.55 7.51 6.16
C ASN A 277 4.58 8.57 5.61
N ASP A 278 4.61 8.73 4.29
CA ASP A 278 3.80 9.68 3.52
C ASP A 278 3.91 11.14 4.01
N TRP A 279 3.03 12.01 3.49
CA TRP A 279 3.05 13.44 3.76
C TRP A 279 2.82 13.78 5.24
N HIS A 280 2.08 12.94 5.98
CA HIS A 280 1.76 13.12 7.40
C HIS A 280 2.99 13.28 8.30
N ALA A 281 4.07 12.56 7.96
CA ALA A 281 5.33 12.56 8.72
C ALA A 281 6.45 13.33 8.00
N SER A 282 6.15 13.94 6.84
CA SER A 282 7.17 14.48 5.95
C SER A 282 7.84 15.77 6.44
N LEU A 283 7.33 16.40 7.51
CA LEU A 283 8.01 17.53 8.12
C LEU A 283 9.17 17.09 9.04
N VAL A 284 9.19 15.84 9.52
CA VAL A 284 10.26 15.30 10.39
C VAL A 284 11.66 15.49 9.80
N PRO A 285 12.00 15.04 8.57
CA PRO A 285 13.35 15.22 8.04
C PRO A 285 13.72 16.71 7.84
N VAL A 286 12.73 17.58 7.61
CA VAL A 286 12.93 19.03 7.58
C VAL A 286 13.26 19.55 8.99
N LEU A 287 12.51 19.14 10.00
CA LEU A 287 12.75 19.53 11.41
C LEU A 287 14.14 19.07 11.88
N LEU A 288 14.52 17.83 11.58
CA LEU A 288 15.86 17.32 11.90
C LEU A 288 16.96 18.24 11.35
N ALA A 289 16.83 18.66 10.09
CA ALA A 289 17.81 19.51 9.43
C ALA A 289 17.72 21.00 9.84
N ALA A 290 16.52 21.52 10.09
CA ALA A 290 16.30 22.94 10.38
C ALA A 290 16.46 23.29 11.86
N LYS A 291 15.95 22.45 12.76
CA LYS A 291 15.79 22.74 14.19
C LYS A 291 16.81 22.03 15.08
N TYR A 292 17.30 20.84 14.69
CA TYR A 292 18.13 20.02 15.58
C TYR A 292 19.60 19.99 15.17
N ARG A 293 19.92 19.54 13.95
CA ARG A 293 21.31 19.35 13.47
C ARG A 293 22.20 20.60 13.61
N PRO A 294 21.74 21.82 13.28
CA PRO A 294 22.54 23.04 13.42
C PRO A 294 23.02 23.28 14.86
N TYR A 295 22.25 22.80 15.84
CA TYR A 295 22.51 22.98 17.28
C TYR A 295 23.15 21.75 17.94
N GLY A 296 23.65 20.80 17.16
CA GLY A 296 24.36 19.63 17.69
C GLY A 296 23.48 18.44 18.07
N VAL A 297 22.17 18.53 17.87
CA VAL A 297 21.23 17.45 18.18
C VAL A 297 20.95 16.63 16.92
N TYR A 298 20.84 15.30 17.04
CA TYR A 298 20.51 14.39 15.92
C TYR A 298 21.49 14.40 14.73
N ARG A 299 22.75 14.80 14.93
CA ARG A 299 23.78 14.76 13.86
C ARG A 299 24.04 13.34 13.34
N ASP A 300 23.94 12.35 14.23
CA ASP A 300 24.10 10.94 13.90
C ASP A 300 22.78 10.26 13.50
N ALA A 301 21.64 10.95 13.53
CA ALA A 301 20.38 10.40 13.04
C ALA A 301 20.28 10.48 11.53
N ARG A 302 19.51 9.55 10.97
CA ARG A 302 19.15 9.52 9.55
C ARG A 302 17.65 9.37 9.39
N SER A 303 17.16 9.68 8.21
CA SER A 303 15.76 9.64 7.86
C SER A 303 15.54 8.95 6.52
N VAL A 304 14.54 8.07 6.49
CA VAL A 304 14.04 7.40 5.28
C VAL A 304 12.61 7.86 5.07
N LEU A 305 12.34 8.50 3.94
CA LEU A 305 10.97 8.78 3.50
C LEU A 305 10.39 7.53 2.84
N VAL A 306 9.23 7.05 3.28
CA VAL A 306 8.48 5.98 2.63
C VAL A 306 7.23 6.56 1.96
N ILE A 307 7.15 6.44 0.64
CA ILE A 307 6.04 6.93 -0.19
C ILE A 307 5.14 5.73 -0.58
N HIS A 308 3.97 5.63 0.04
CA HIS A 308 2.96 4.63 -0.27
C HIS A 308 2.04 5.09 -1.40
N ASN A 309 1.81 6.40 -1.52
CA ASN A 309 1.07 6.99 -2.62
C ASN A 309 1.53 8.44 -2.89
N LEU A 310 1.42 8.89 -4.14
CA LEU A 310 1.70 10.29 -4.52
C LEU A 310 0.45 11.17 -4.69
N ALA A 311 -0.74 10.60 -4.52
CA ALA A 311 -2.01 11.33 -4.64
C ALA A 311 -2.19 12.38 -3.53
N HIS A 312 -1.70 12.08 -2.33
CA HIS A 312 -1.77 12.98 -1.18
C HIS A 312 -0.37 13.46 -0.78
N GLN A 313 -0.07 14.72 -1.09
CA GLN A 313 1.26 15.30 -0.87
C GLN A 313 1.32 16.30 0.31
N GLY A 314 0.20 16.55 0.98
CA GLY A 314 0.12 17.53 2.08
C GLY A 314 0.39 18.94 1.58
N VAL A 315 -0.45 19.41 0.66
CA VAL A 315 -0.30 20.71 0.00
C VAL A 315 -1.28 21.72 0.56
N GLU A 316 -0.76 22.89 0.96
CA GLU A 316 -1.54 24.03 1.43
C GLU A 316 -0.99 25.32 0.80
N PRO A 317 -1.75 26.44 0.81
CA PRO A 317 -1.27 27.73 0.30
C PRO A 317 0.05 28.17 0.93
N ALA A 318 0.94 28.78 0.15
CA ALA A 318 2.27 29.22 0.63
C ALA A 318 2.18 30.19 1.83
N SER A 319 1.06 30.91 1.97
CA SER A 319 0.79 31.81 3.08
C SER A 319 0.77 31.13 4.45
N THR A 320 0.62 29.80 4.51
CA THR A 320 0.64 29.05 5.78
C THR A 320 2.04 28.66 6.23
N TYR A 321 3.09 28.93 5.44
CA TYR A 321 4.47 28.61 5.84
C TYR A 321 4.87 29.16 7.23
N PRO A 322 4.54 30.42 7.60
CA PRO A 322 4.88 30.94 8.93
C PRO A 322 4.22 30.16 10.07
N ASP A 323 3.07 29.53 9.83
CA ASP A 323 2.36 28.73 10.83
C ASP A 323 3.12 27.43 11.17
N LEU A 324 4.06 26.99 10.33
CA LEU A 324 4.81 25.77 10.56
C LEU A 324 5.87 25.89 11.67
N GLY A 325 6.19 27.11 12.14
CA GLY A 325 7.22 27.32 13.17
C GLY A 325 8.65 27.05 12.71
N LEU A 326 8.89 27.09 11.39
CA LEU A 326 10.20 26.89 10.76
C LEU A 326 10.89 28.24 10.48
N PRO A 327 12.24 28.30 10.51
CA PRO A 327 12.97 29.52 10.13
C PRO A 327 12.70 29.93 8.67
N PRO A 328 12.65 31.24 8.32
CA PRO A 328 12.30 31.71 6.98
C PRO A 328 13.15 31.13 5.84
N GLU A 329 14.42 30.87 6.08
CA GLU A 329 15.37 30.31 5.11
C GLU A 329 15.01 28.89 4.64
N TRP A 330 14.17 28.17 5.38
CA TRP A 330 13.70 26.82 5.02
C TRP A 330 12.50 26.82 4.08
N TYR A 331 11.95 27.98 3.70
CA TYR A 331 10.78 28.07 2.81
C TYR A 331 11.03 27.33 1.49
N GLY A 332 12.23 27.49 0.89
CA GLY A 332 12.58 26.82 -0.36
C GLY A 332 12.57 25.29 -0.29
N ALA A 333 12.68 24.69 0.90
CA ALA A 333 12.55 23.25 1.06
C ALA A 333 11.11 22.79 0.88
N LEU A 334 10.11 23.57 1.32
CA LEU A 334 8.68 23.24 1.21
C LEU A 334 7.99 23.90 0.02
N GLU A 335 8.58 24.95 -0.55
CA GLU A 335 8.01 25.73 -1.65
C GLU A 335 7.62 24.83 -2.82
N TRP A 336 6.41 25.06 -3.32
CA TRP A 336 5.86 24.42 -4.49
C TRP A 336 5.06 25.44 -5.30
N VAL A 337 5.33 25.53 -6.61
CA VAL A 337 4.58 26.41 -7.51
C VAL A 337 3.88 25.56 -8.56
N PHE A 338 2.56 25.58 -8.54
CA PHE A 338 1.76 24.88 -9.55
C PHE A 338 1.95 25.52 -10.94
N PRO A 339 2.01 24.69 -11.99
CA PRO A 339 2.12 25.19 -13.36
C PRO A 339 0.87 25.98 -13.77
N GLU A 340 1.01 26.85 -14.77
CA GLU A 340 -0.07 27.76 -15.21
C GLU A 340 -1.37 27.05 -15.60
N TRP A 341 -1.29 25.85 -16.18
CA TRP A 341 -2.47 25.06 -16.55
C TRP A 341 -3.24 24.50 -15.34
N ALA A 342 -2.62 24.45 -14.15
CA ALA A 342 -3.23 23.95 -12.91
C ALA A 342 -3.80 25.07 -12.03
N ARG A 343 -3.70 26.34 -12.46
CA ARG A 343 -4.22 27.50 -11.71
C ARG A 343 -5.73 27.44 -11.63
N ARG A 344 -6.27 27.78 -10.46
CA ARG A 344 -7.69 27.60 -10.12
C ARG A 344 -8.56 28.81 -10.44
N HIS A 345 -7.98 30.01 -10.53
CA HIS A 345 -8.66 31.24 -10.93
C HIS A 345 -7.66 32.28 -11.48
N ALA A 346 -8.15 33.39 -12.05
CA ALA A 346 -7.35 34.39 -12.75
C ALA A 346 -6.26 35.10 -11.92
N LEU A 347 -6.36 35.04 -10.58
CA LEU A 347 -5.41 35.65 -9.64
C LEU A 347 -4.58 34.60 -8.89
N ASP A 348 -4.78 33.32 -9.20
CA ASP A 348 -4.07 32.23 -8.55
C ASP A 348 -2.62 32.19 -9.03
N LYS A 349 -1.70 32.49 -8.11
CA LYS A 349 -0.26 32.42 -8.36
C LYS A 349 0.28 30.99 -8.31
N GLY A 350 -0.51 30.03 -7.83
CA GLY A 350 -0.13 28.63 -7.68
C GLY A 350 0.92 28.39 -6.59
N GLU A 351 1.14 29.37 -5.70
CA GLU A 351 2.14 29.31 -4.63
C GLU A 351 1.63 28.47 -3.46
N ALA A 352 2.37 27.42 -3.10
CA ALA A 352 2.00 26.45 -2.09
C ALA A 352 3.21 26.03 -1.23
N VAL A 353 2.92 25.42 -0.07
CA VAL A 353 3.85 24.54 0.65
C VAL A 353 3.44 23.09 0.42
N ASN A 354 4.41 22.20 0.21
CA ASN A 354 4.18 20.78 -0.06
C ASN A 354 5.03 19.93 0.89
N PHE A 355 4.36 19.25 1.83
CA PHE A 355 5.02 18.48 2.89
C PHE A 355 5.84 17.33 2.32
N LEU A 356 5.26 16.55 1.41
CA LEU A 356 5.94 15.42 0.80
C LEU A 356 7.17 15.87 0.00
N LYS A 357 7.04 16.98 -0.74
CA LYS A 357 8.18 17.62 -1.42
C LYS A 357 9.27 17.99 -0.43
N GLY A 358 8.91 18.56 0.72
CA GLY A 358 9.85 18.88 1.81
C GLY A 358 10.67 17.66 2.21
N ALA A 359 10.03 16.52 2.49
CA ALA A 359 10.74 15.29 2.80
C ALA A 359 11.58 14.74 1.63
N VAL A 360 11.08 14.82 0.39
CA VAL A 360 11.88 14.40 -0.79
C VAL A 360 13.15 15.24 -0.90
N VAL A 361 13.10 16.54 -0.58
CA VAL A 361 14.28 17.42 -0.57
C VAL A 361 15.24 17.06 0.58
N THR A 362 14.74 16.67 1.76
CA THR A 362 15.58 16.61 2.97
C THR A 362 15.97 15.20 3.45
N ALA A 363 15.20 14.17 3.12
CA ALA A 363 15.43 12.81 3.63
C ALA A 363 16.76 12.23 3.14
N ASP A 364 17.37 11.32 3.91
CA ASP A 364 18.65 10.72 3.54
C ASP A 364 18.46 9.62 2.48
N ARG A 365 17.38 8.84 2.62
CA ARG A 365 16.95 7.82 1.66
C ARG A 365 15.46 7.97 1.33
N ILE A 366 15.05 7.47 0.17
CA ILE A 366 13.65 7.47 -0.25
C ILE A 366 13.27 6.05 -0.64
N VAL A 367 12.20 5.54 -0.04
CA VAL A 367 11.62 4.24 -0.32
C VAL A 367 10.24 4.45 -0.90
N THR A 368 9.90 3.62 -1.88
CA THR A 368 8.54 3.44 -2.36
C THR A 368 8.19 1.97 -2.22
N VAL A 369 6.91 1.64 -2.29
CA VAL A 369 6.41 0.30 -1.96
C VAL A 369 6.62 -0.76 -3.05
N SER A 370 7.36 -0.45 -4.12
CA SER A 370 7.82 -1.43 -5.12
C SER A 370 8.89 -0.83 -6.05
N GLN A 371 9.66 -1.68 -6.73
CA GLN A 371 10.73 -1.23 -7.64
C GLN A 371 10.18 -0.62 -8.94
N GLY A 372 9.15 -1.21 -9.53
CA GLY A 372 8.38 -0.70 -10.64
C GLY A 372 7.70 0.62 -10.28
N TYR A 373 7.13 0.74 -9.08
CA TYR A 373 6.57 2.00 -8.62
C TYR A 373 7.65 3.07 -8.42
N SER A 374 8.84 2.70 -7.93
CA SER A 374 9.99 3.62 -7.85
C SER A 374 10.39 4.20 -9.22
N TRP A 375 10.18 3.45 -10.31
CA TRP A 375 10.32 3.98 -11.66
C TRP A 375 9.11 4.82 -12.07
N GLU A 376 7.88 4.36 -11.84
CA GLU A 376 6.66 5.07 -12.22
C GLU A 376 6.57 6.46 -11.61
N VAL A 377 6.94 6.63 -10.35
CA VAL A 377 6.96 7.93 -9.68
C VAL A 377 7.96 8.92 -10.28
N THR A 378 8.92 8.45 -11.10
CA THR A 378 9.85 9.30 -11.84
C THR A 378 9.34 9.71 -13.23
N THR A 379 8.17 9.19 -13.64
CA THR A 379 7.51 9.57 -14.91
C THR A 379 6.53 10.72 -14.69
N ALA A 380 6.25 11.50 -15.73
CA ALA A 380 5.30 12.62 -15.63
C ALA A 380 3.89 12.18 -15.20
N GLU A 381 3.43 11.01 -15.69
CA GLU A 381 2.11 10.46 -15.36
C GLU A 381 2.05 9.95 -13.91
N GLY A 382 3.06 9.19 -13.49
CA GLY A 382 3.07 8.56 -12.15
C GLY A 382 3.56 9.47 -11.02
N GLY A 383 4.39 10.47 -11.32
CA GLY A 383 5.05 11.29 -10.30
C GLY A 383 4.26 12.51 -9.82
N GLN A 384 3.08 12.79 -10.41
CA GLN A 384 2.16 13.85 -9.97
C GLN A 384 2.84 15.20 -9.67
N GLY A 385 3.71 15.64 -10.60
CA GLY A 385 4.51 16.87 -10.49
C GLY A 385 5.86 16.69 -9.79
N LEU A 386 6.02 15.71 -8.89
CA LEU A 386 7.28 15.44 -8.19
C LEU A 386 8.27 14.59 -9.01
N ASN A 387 7.92 14.20 -10.24
CA ASN A 387 8.69 13.25 -11.04
C ASN A 387 10.14 13.70 -11.30
N GLU A 388 10.35 14.98 -11.60
CA GLU A 388 11.69 15.52 -11.85
C GLU A 388 12.52 15.55 -10.56
N LEU A 389 11.88 15.87 -9.43
CA LEU A 389 12.53 15.89 -8.12
C LEU A 389 12.89 14.48 -7.65
N LEU A 390 12.01 13.51 -7.83
CA LEU A 390 12.31 12.10 -7.54
C LEU A 390 13.39 11.55 -8.48
N SER A 391 13.38 11.95 -9.75
CA SER A 391 14.43 11.60 -10.72
C SER A 391 15.79 12.16 -10.33
N SER A 392 15.84 13.40 -9.81
CA SER A 392 17.10 14.01 -9.36
C SER A 392 17.70 13.28 -8.15
N ARG A 393 16.87 12.58 -7.38
CA ARG A 393 17.26 11.78 -6.21
C ARG A 393 17.26 10.27 -6.48
N LYS A 394 17.33 9.86 -7.75
CA LYS A 394 17.30 8.44 -8.16
C LYS A 394 18.36 7.55 -7.49
N SER A 395 19.53 8.09 -7.13
CA SER A 395 20.59 7.33 -6.46
C SER A 395 20.23 6.86 -5.04
N VAL A 396 19.23 7.50 -4.41
CA VAL A 396 18.74 7.16 -3.07
C VAL A 396 17.29 6.67 -3.06
N LEU A 397 16.70 6.47 -4.24
CA LEU A 397 15.33 5.99 -4.42
C LEU A 397 15.33 4.47 -4.59
N ASN A 398 14.62 3.77 -3.71
CA ASN A 398 14.51 2.32 -3.71
C ASN A 398 13.05 1.88 -3.68
N GLY A 399 12.75 0.75 -4.30
CA GLY A 399 11.46 0.08 -4.16
C GLY A 399 11.58 -1.16 -3.28
N ILE A 400 10.77 -1.25 -2.23
CA ILE A 400 10.65 -2.47 -1.41
C ILE A 400 9.21 -2.94 -1.46
N VAL A 401 9.00 -4.15 -1.96
CA VAL A 401 7.68 -4.80 -1.96
C VAL A 401 7.26 -5.07 -0.52
N ASN A 402 6.02 -4.71 -0.18
CA ASN A 402 5.48 -4.98 1.15
C ASN A 402 5.36 -6.48 1.41
N GLY A 403 5.53 -6.88 2.68
CA GLY A 403 5.21 -8.23 3.10
C GLY A 403 3.70 -8.46 3.26
N ILE A 404 3.30 -9.71 3.37
CA ILE A 404 1.98 -10.14 3.82
C ILE A 404 2.08 -10.76 5.21
N ASP A 405 1.02 -10.59 6.02
CA ASP A 405 0.90 -11.32 7.28
C ASP A 405 0.52 -12.77 6.98
N ILE A 406 1.48 -13.68 7.11
CA ILE A 406 1.30 -15.10 6.87
C ILE A 406 0.50 -15.80 7.98
N ASN A 407 0.25 -15.17 9.12
CA ASN A 407 -0.65 -15.74 10.13
C ASN A 407 -2.10 -15.64 9.66
N ASP A 408 -2.45 -14.53 9.02
CA ASP A 408 -3.77 -14.32 8.43
C ASP A 408 -3.88 -15.02 7.06
N TRP A 409 -2.84 -14.91 6.23
CA TRP A 409 -2.83 -15.39 4.85
C TRP A 409 -2.00 -16.67 4.69
N ASN A 410 -2.47 -17.77 5.25
CA ASN A 410 -1.85 -19.09 5.07
C ASN A 410 -2.89 -20.18 4.80
N PRO A 411 -2.93 -20.78 3.59
CA PRO A 411 -3.92 -21.80 3.25
C PRO A 411 -3.84 -23.07 4.13
N SER A 412 -2.76 -23.28 4.88
CA SER A 412 -2.60 -24.40 5.81
C SER A 412 -3.29 -24.17 7.15
N THR A 413 -3.58 -22.92 7.54
CA THR A 413 -4.09 -22.56 8.87
C THR A 413 -5.22 -21.53 8.85
N ASP A 414 -5.59 -21.00 7.69
CA ASP A 414 -6.58 -19.93 7.55
C ASP A 414 -7.96 -20.38 8.04
N LYS A 415 -8.40 -19.77 9.14
CA LYS A 415 -9.67 -20.06 9.82
C LYS A 415 -10.92 -19.74 9.00
N PHE A 416 -10.80 -18.98 7.90
CA PHE A 416 -11.92 -18.64 7.04
C PHE A 416 -12.16 -19.65 5.92
N LEU A 417 -11.24 -20.62 5.74
CA LEU A 417 -11.35 -21.64 4.72
C LEU A 417 -12.09 -22.88 5.24
N PRO A 418 -12.97 -23.49 4.42
CA PRO A 418 -13.63 -24.75 4.78
C PRO A 418 -12.65 -25.94 4.79
N TYR A 419 -11.56 -25.86 4.01
CA TYR A 419 -10.53 -26.89 3.91
C TYR A 419 -9.15 -26.25 3.79
N HIS A 420 -8.17 -26.82 4.49
CA HIS A 420 -6.78 -26.39 4.42
C HIS A 420 -5.99 -27.16 3.36
N TYR A 421 -4.91 -26.53 2.88
CA TYR A 421 -3.99 -27.11 1.90
C TYR A 421 -2.61 -26.46 1.99
N SER A 422 -1.61 -27.11 1.39
CA SER A 422 -0.23 -26.63 1.36
C SER A 422 0.36 -26.78 -0.05
N VAL A 423 1.61 -26.34 -0.22
CA VAL A 423 2.34 -26.54 -1.48
C VAL A 423 2.54 -28.04 -1.79
N ASP A 424 2.60 -28.88 -0.76
CA ASP A 424 2.81 -30.32 -0.89
C ASP A 424 1.51 -31.10 -1.14
N ASP A 425 0.37 -30.60 -0.64
CA ASP A 425 -0.96 -31.14 -0.90
C ASP A 425 -1.96 -30.05 -1.28
N LEU A 426 -2.26 -29.95 -2.58
CA LEU A 426 -3.21 -28.98 -3.14
C LEU A 426 -4.67 -29.47 -3.12
N SER A 427 -4.95 -30.67 -2.61
CA SER A 427 -6.29 -31.28 -2.68
C SER A 427 -7.36 -30.44 -1.98
N GLY A 428 -7.01 -29.76 -0.88
CA GLY A 428 -7.93 -28.86 -0.17
C GLY A 428 -8.35 -27.64 -0.99
N LYS A 429 -7.53 -27.18 -1.94
CA LYS A 429 -7.89 -26.06 -2.83
C LYS A 429 -9.07 -26.42 -3.73
N ALA A 430 -9.09 -27.64 -4.28
CA ALA A 430 -10.20 -28.11 -5.11
C ALA A 430 -11.52 -28.18 -4.33
N LYS A 431 -11.47 -28.54 -3.04
CA LYS A 431 -12.63 -28.53 -2.14
C LYS A 431 -13.08 -27.09 -1.84
N CYS A 432 -12.16 -26.17 -1.55
CA CYS A 432 -12.47 -24.75 -1.38
C CYS A 432 -13.18 -24.16 -2.61
N LYS A 433 -12.77 -24.56 -3.83
CA LYS A 433 -13.44 -24.14 -5.06
C LYS A 433 -14.87 -24.65 -5.14
N ALA A 434 -15.11 -25.92 -4.81
CA ALA A 434 -16.45 -26.50 -4.83
C ALA A 434 -17.39 -25.81 -3.82
N GLU A 435 -16.91 -25.59 -2.60
CA GLU A 435 -17.64 -24.86 -1.56
C GLU A 435 -17.92 -23.41 -1.97
N LEU A 436 -16.95 -22.73 -2.57
CA LEU A 436 -17.15 -21.37 -3.07
C LEU A 436 -18.18 -21.32 -4.20
N GLN A 437 -18.15 -22.28 -5.12
CA GLN A 437 -19.18 -22.40 -6.16
C GLN A 437 -20.55 -22.60 -5.54
N GLU A 438 -20.68 -23.46 -4.54
CA GLU A 438 -21.94 -23.71 -3.82
C GLU A 438 -22.42 -22.47 -3.05
N GLU A 439 -21.55 -21.83 -2.25
CA GLU A 439 -21.84 -20.61 -1.48
C GLU A 439 -22.36 -19.49 -2.39
N LEU A 440 -21.76 -19.34 -3.57
CA LEU A 440 -22.16 -18.33 -4.55
C LEU A 440 -23.33 -18.79 -5.44
N GLY A 441 -23.83 -20.01 -5.29
CA GLY A 441 -24.90 -20.58 -6.13
C GLY A 441 -24.52 -20.73 -7.60
N LEU A 442 -23.22 -20.92 -7.89
CA LEU A 442 -22.70 -21.26 -9.21
C LEU A 442 -22.79 -22.78 -9.44
N PRO A 443 -22.83 -23.25 -10.71
CA PRO A 443 -22.70 -24.67 -11.01
C PRO A 443 -21.38 -25.23 -10.46
N ILE A 444 -21.45 -26.24 -9.61
CA ILE A 444 -20.29 -26.90 -9.01
C ILE A 444 -19.60 -27.73 -10.10
N ARG A 445 -18.48 -27.23 -10.62
CA ARG A 445 -17.72 -27.85 -11.70
C ARG A 445 -16.22 -27.69 -11.45
N PRO A 446 -15.46 -28.79 -11.28
CA PRO A 446 -14.02 -28.69 -11.03
C PRO A 446 -13.23 -28.25 -12.27
N ASP A 447 -13.73 -28.55 -13.48
CA ASP A 447 -13.06 -28.33 -14.77
C ASP A 447 -13.22 -26.91 -15.33
N VAL A 448 -14.20 -26.14 -14.84
CA VAL A 448 -14.44 -24.77 -15.31
C VAL A 448 -13.45 -23.81 -14.65
N PRO A 449 -12.71 -22.96 -15.40
CA PRO A 449 -11.92 -21.91 -14.77
C PRO A 449 -12.80 -20.95 -13.98
N LEU A 450 -12.47 -20.72 -12.71
CA LEU A 450 -13.09 -19.72 -11.84
C LEU A 450 -12.13 -18.54 -11.67
N ILE A 451 -12.58 -17.36 -12.10
CA ILE A 451 -11.80 -16.12 -12.08
C ILE A 451 -12.37 -15.20 -11.00
N GLY A 452 -11.52 -14.68 -10.12
CA GLY A 452 -11.91 -13.74 -9.08
C GLY A 452 -11.40 -12.33 -9.34
N PHE A 453 -12.14 -11.34 -8.86
CA PHE A 453 -11.70 -9.97 -8.66
C PHE A 453 -12.08 -9.54 -7.24
N ILE A 454 -11.17 -8.88 -6.53
CA ILE A 454 -11.39 -8.36 -5.17
C ILE A 454 -10.87 -6.92 -5.10
N GLY A 455 -11.71 -5.95 -4.70
CA GLY A 455 -11.21 -4.60 -4.45
C GLY A 455 -12.27 -3.51 -4.43
N ARG A 456 -11.81 -2.28 -4.21
CA ARG A 456 -12.65 -1.07 -4.32
C ARG A 456 -13.13 -0.91 -5.76
N LEU A 457 -14.40 -0.51 -5.91
CA LEU A 457 -15.01 -0.30 -7.22
C LEU A 457 -14.72 1.11 -7.76
N ASP A 458 -13.45 1.43 -7.99
CA ASP A 458 -13.02 2.74 -8.46
C ASP A 458 -12.30 2.69 -9.82
N TYR A 459 -12.03 3.87 -10.39
CA TYR A 459 -11.32 3.99 -11.66
C TYR A 459 -9.89 3.45 -11.59
N GLN A 460 -9.22 3.59 -10.43
CA GLN A 460 -7.86 3.07 -10.23
C GLN A 460 -7.81 1.55 -10.43
N LYS A 461 -8.81 0.80 -9.96
CA LYS A 461 -8.86 -0.67 -10.04
C LYS A 461 -9.31 -1.21 -11.41
N GLY A 462 -9.56 -0.34 -12.39
CA GLY A 462 -9.83 -0.75 -13.77
C GLY A 462 -11.20 -1.43 -13.97
N ILE A 463 -12.18 -1.13 -13.12
CA ILE A 463 -13.52 -1.74 -13.18
C ILE A 463 -14.21 -1.45 -14.51
N ASP A 464 -13.93 -0.29 -15.12
CA ASP A 464 -14.44 0.08 -16.42
C ASP A 464 -13.98 -0.90 -17.53
N LEU A 465 -12.76 -1.42 -17.44
CA LEU A 465 -12.26 -2.43 -18.37
C LEU A 465 -12.92 -3.78 -18.14
N ILE A 466 -13.10 -4.19 -16.88
CA ILE A 466 -13.83 -5.42 -16.56
C ILE A 466 -15.24 -5.32 -17.16
N LYS A 467 -15.94 -4.21 -16.90
CA LYS A 467 -17.29 -3.95 -17.41
C LYS A 467 -17.40 -4.10 -18.93
N LEU A 468 -16.44 -3.58 -19.67
CA LEU A 468 -16.44 -3.68 -21.14
C LEU A 468 -16.01 -5.06 -21.65
N ALA A 469 -15.17 -5.79 -20.90
CA ALA A 469 -14.67 -7.10 -21.27
C ALA A 469 -15.63 -8.26 -20.97
N ILE A 470 -16.48 -8.13 -19.93
CA ILE A 470 -17.37 -9.22 -19.48
C ILE A 470 -18.19 -9.84 -20.62
N PRO A 471 -18.88 -9.08 -21.50
CA PRO A 471 -19.69 -9.70 -22.56
C PRO A 471 -18.88 -10.60 -23.50
N ASP A 472 -17.62 -10.27 -23.79
CA ASP A 472 -16.74 -11.11 -24.61
C ASP A 472 -16.18 -12.28 -23.81
N LEU A 473 -15.83 -12.08 -22.54
CA LEU A 473 -15.34 -13.15 -21.66
C LEU A 473 -16.43 -14.21 -21.36
N MET A 474 -17.70 -13.81 -21.26
CA MET A 474 -18.82 -14.73 -21.01
C MET A 474 -19.14 -15.67 -22.19
N ARG A 475 -18.55 -15.43 -23.37
CA ARG A 475 -18.59 -16.37 -24.50
C ARG A 475 -17.77 -17.63 -24.20
N ASP A 476 -16.75 -17.51 -23.37
CA ASP A 476 -15.94 -18.63 -22.91
C ASP A 476 -16.70 -19.44 -21.82
N ASN A 477 -16.38 -20.73 -21.69
CA ASN A 477 -16.93 -21.59 -20.62
C ASN A 477 -16.18 -21.33 -19.30
N ILE A 478 -16.43 -20.20 -18.66
CA ILE A 478 -15.78 -19.77 -17.41
C ILE A 478 -16.82 -19.42 -16.35
N GLN A 479 -16.36 -19.27 -15.11
CA GLN A 479 -17.07 -18.56 -14.05
C GLN A 479 -16.25 -17.35 -13.60
N PHE A 480 -16.94 -16.30 -13.16
CA PHE A 480 -16.35 -15.05 -12.74
C PHE A 480 -17.05 -14.53 -11.48
N VAL A 481 -16.28 -14.25 -10.43
CA VAL A 481 -16.76 -13.64 -9.19
C VAL A 481 -16.08 -12.31 -8.95
N MET A 482 -16.87 -11.30 -8.60
CA MET A 482 -16.38 -9.99 -8.15
C MET A 482 -16.80 -9.72 -6.71
N LEU A 483 -15.85 -9.34 -5.86
CA LEU A 483 -16.08 -8.81 -4.53
C LEU A 483 -15.63 -7.36 -4.46
N GLY A 484 -16.55 -6.44 -4.16
CA GLY A 484 -16.20 -5.02 -4.02
C GLY A 484 -17.36 -4.10 -3.70
N SER A 485 -17.03 -2.87 -3.30
CA SER A 485 -17.98 -1.75 -3.11
C SER A 485 -17.30 -0.41 -3.41
N GLY A 486 -18.10 0.64 -3.54
CA GLY A 486 -17.61 2.03 -3.54
C GLY A 486 -18.24 2.96 -4.58
N ASP A 487 -18.76 2.42 -5.68
CA ASP A 487 -19.46 3.20 -6.71
C ASP A 487 -20.85 2.58 -6.96
N PRO A 488 -21.95 3.29 -6.61
CA PRO A 488 -23.30 2.75 -6.77
C PRO A 488 -23.65 2.35 -8.22
N GLY A 489 -23.04 3.00 -9.22
CA GLY A 489 -23.21 2.67 -10.62
C GLY A 489 -22.57 1.33 -11.00
N PHE A 490 -21.35 1.07 -10.53
CA PHE A 490 -20.68 -0.21 -10.72
C PHE A 490 -21.34 -1.33 -9.90
N GLU A 491 -21.81 -1.05 -8.69
CA GLU A 491 -22.57 -2.02 -7.88
C GLU A 491 -23.89 -2.40 -8.56
N GLY A 492 -24.62 -1.42 -9.10
CA GLY A 492 -25.82 -1.67 -9.91
C GLY A 492 -25.51 -2.50 -11.16
N TRP A 493 -24.41 -2.19 -11.84
CA TRP A 493 -23.94 -2.96 -12.99
C TRP A 493 -23.61 -4.42 -12.63
N MET A 494 -22.93 -4.68 -11.50
CA MET A 494 -22.64 -6.05 -11.02
C MET A 494 -23.93 -6.86 -10.84
N ARG A 495 -24.93 -6.30 -10.15
CA ARG A 495 -26.24 -6.94 -9.95
C ARG A 495 -26.97 -7.24 -11.27
N SER A 496 -26.93 -6.30 -12.21
CA SER A 496 -27.54 -6.48 -13.54
C SER A 496 -26.82 -7.56 -14.36
N THR A 497 -25.50 -7.64 -14.25
CA THR A 497 -24.66 -8.60 -14.99
C THR A 497 -24.87 -10.02 -14.47
N GLU A 498 -24.95 -10.20 -13.15
CA GLU A 498 -25.30 -11.48 -12.52
C GLU A 498 -26.67 -11.99 -13.00
N SER A 499 -27.64 -11.10 -13.12
CA SER A 499 -28.97 -11.46 -13.63
C SER A 499 -28.93 -11.94 -15.09
N GLY A 500 -28.02 -11.39 -15.91
CA GLY A 500 -27.84 -11.77 -17.31
C GLY A 500 -27.03 -13.06 -17.52
N TYR A 501 -26.13 -13.40 -16.59
CA TYR A 501 -25.23 -14.55 -16.69
C TYR A 501 -25.28 -15.42 -15.42
N ARG A 502 -26.48 -15.86 -15.02
CA ARG A 502 -26.72 -16.54 -13.74
C ARG A 502 -25.93 -17.83 -13.53
N ASP A 503 -25.41 -18.48 -14.54
CA ASP A 503 -24.58 -19.69 -14.40
C ASP A 503 -23.07 -19.40 -14.43
N LYS A 504 -22.67 -18.16 -14.72
CA LYS A 504 -21.27 -17.78 -14.95
C LYS A 504 -20.77 -16.59 -14.13
N PHE A 505 -21.59 -15.59 -13.82
CA PHE A 505 -21.15 -14.36 -13.15
C PHE A 505 -21.79 -14.20 -11.77
N ARG A 506 -21.00 -13.80 -10.77
CA ARG A 506 -21.47 -13.40 -9.44
C ARG A 506 -20.85 -12.09 -9.00
N GLY A 507 -21.69 -11.20 -8.48
CA GLY A 507 -21.30 -9.90 -7.95
C GLY A 507 -21.61 -9.78 -6.47
N TRP A 508 -20.61 -9.97 -5.61
CA TRP A 508 -20.72 -9.75 -4.18
C TRP A 508 -20.44 -8.28 -3.86
N VAL A 509 -21.50 -7.52 -3.58
CA VAL A 509 -21.41 -6.09 -3.28
C VAL A 509 -21.20 -5.86 -1.79
N GLY A 510 -20.08 -5.23 -1.43
CA GLY A 510 -19.73 -4.87 -0.06
C GLY A 510 -18.23 -5.08 0.22
N PHE A 511 -17.91 -5.22 1.51
CA PHE A 511 -16.59 -5.66 1.98
C PHE A 511 -16.77 -6.79 3.00
N SER A 512 -16.04 -7.90 2.80
CA SER A 512 -16.04 -9.03 3.73
C SER A 512 -14.68 -9.71 3.69
N VAL A 513 -13.94 -9.63 4.80
CA VAL A 513 -12.65 -10.31 4.94
C VAL A 513 -12.83 -11.83 4.79
N PRO A 514 -13.75 -12.52 5.49
CA PRO A 514 -13.91 -13.96 5.33
C PRO A 514 -14.21 -14.40 3.88
N VAL A 515 -15.09 -13.67 3.18
CA VAL A 515 -15.40 -13.99 1.77
C VAL A 515 -14.19 -13.73 0.88
N SER A 516 -13.40 -12.69 1.15
CA SER A 516 -12.18 -12.42 0.38
C SER A 516 -11.14 -13.55 0.48
N HIS A 517 -10.99 -14.16 1.66
CA HIS A 517 -10.12 -15.33 1.85
C HIS A 517 -10.63 -16.54 1.06
N ARG A 518 -11.94 -16.83 1.14
CA ARG A 518 -12.54 -17.93 0.38
C ARG A 518 -12.48 -17.72 -1.13
N ILE A 519 -12.70 -16.51 -1.64
CA ILE A 519 -12.51 -16.19 -3.06
C ILE A 519 -11.05 -16.40 -3.45
N THR A 520 -10.10 -15.91 -2.64
CA THR A 520 -8.67 -16.06 -2.91
C THR A 520 -8.25 -17.54 -2.93
N ALA A 521 -8.80 -18.38 -2.05
CA ALA A 521 -8.54 -19.82 -2.03
C ALA A 521 -9.23 -20.60 -3.16
N GLY A 522 -10.50 -20.30 -3.43
CA GLY A 522 -11.34 -21.08 -4.34
C GLY A 522 -11.19 -20.73 -5.81
N CYS A 523 -10.73 -19.52 -6.15
CA CYS A 523 -10.47 -19.16 -7.54
C CYS A 523 -9.23 -19.85 -8.10
N ASP A 524 -9.25 -20.13 -9.41
CA ASP A 524 -8.06 -20.57 -10.15
C ASP A 524 -7.22 -19.34 -10.54
N ILE A 525 -7.87 -18.26 -10.97
CA ILE A 525 -7.24 -17.01 -11.43
C ILE A 525 -7.72 -15.84 -10.58
N LEU A 526 -6.82 -14.92 -10.23
CA LEU A 526 -7.19 -13.62 -9.66
C LEU A 526 -6.81 -12.50 -10.62
N LEU A 527 -7.77 -11.66 -10.99
CA LEU A 527 -7.61 -10.56 -11.94
C LEU A 527 -7.39 -9.22 -11.21
N MET A 528 -6.30 -8.52 -11.55
CA MET A 528 -5.98 -7.19 -11.03
C MET A 528 -5.66 -6.23 -12.19
N PRO A 529 -6.67 -5.59 -12.82
CA PRO A 529 -6.49 -4.71 -13.97
C PRO A 529 -6.23 -3.25 -13.54
N SER A 530 -5.52 -3.05 -12.43
CA SER A 530 -5.28 -1.72 -11.86
C SER A 530 -4.52 -0.81 -12.83
N ARG A 531 -4.95 0.45 -12.94
CA ARG A 531 -4.30 1.51 -13.71
C ARG A 531 -2.95 1.89 -13.13
N PHE A 532 -2.89 1.98 -11.81
CA PHE A 532 -1.69 2.14 -11.03
C PHE A 532 -1.87 1.39 -9.70
N GLU A 533 -0.83 0.70 -9.27
CA GLU A 533 -0.86 -0.11 -8.05
C GLU A 533 0.51 -0.03 -7.36
N PRO A 534 0.69 0.88 -6.38
CA PRO A 534 1.99 1.15 -5.79
C PRO A 534 2.70 -0.14 -5.32
N CYS A 535 1.99 -0.98 -4.57
CA CYS A 535 2.45 -2.31 -4.20
C CYS A 535 1.54 -3.39 -4.79
N GLY A 536 0.25 -3.33 -4.44
CA GLY A 536 -0.69 -4.43 -4.65
C GLY A 536 -0.46 -5.52 -3.61
N LEU A 537 -1.51 -5.91 -2.90
CA LEU A 537 -1.45 -7.04 -1.95
C LEU A 537 -2.14 -8.27 -2.52
N ASN A 538 -3.18 -8.09 -3.33
CA ASN A 538 -3.98 -9.18 -3.88
C ASN A 538 -3.15 -10.21 -4.66
N GLN A 539 -2.12 -9.79 -5.40
CA GLN A 539 -1.26 -10.72 -6.13
C GLN A 539 -0.36 -11.53 -5.21
N LEU A 540 0.07 -10.95 -4.08
CA LEU A 540 0.82 -11.66 -3.06
C LEU A 540 -0.07 -12.71 -2.38
N TYR A 541 -1.30 -12.33 -2.01
CA TYR A 541 -2.31 -13.25 -1.48
C TYR A 541 -2.66 -14.35 -2.48
N ALA A 542 -2.84 -14.01 -3.76
CA ALA A 542 -3.13 -14.97 -4.81
C ALA A 542 -2.01 -16.02 -4.92
N MET A 543 -0.75 -15.57 -5.04
CA MET A 543 0.40 -16.46 -5.13
C MET A 543 0.54 -17.34 -3.87
N GLN A 544 0.40 -16.76 -2.68
CA GLN A 544 0.41 -17.47 -1.39
C GLN A 544 -0.64 -18.59 -1.31
N TYR A 545 -1.78 -18.42 -1.99
CA TYR A 545 -2.89 -19.39 -1.99
C TYR A 545 -2.89 -20.30 -3.23
N GLY A 546 -1.85 -20.25 -4.06
CA GLY A 546 -1.79 -21.00 -5.32
C GLY A 546 -2.88 -20.59 -6.32
N THR A 547 -3.35 -19.35 -6.24
CA THR A 547 -4.25 -18.73 -7.21
C THR A 547 -3.42 -17.92 -8.17
N VAL A 548 -3.53 -18.19 -9.47
CA VAL A 548 -2.59 -17.61 -10.44
C VAL A 548 -3.01 -16.18 -10.80
N PRO A 549 -2.17 -15.16 -10.53
CA PRO A 549 -2.52 -13.78 -10.81
C PRO A 549 -2.45 -13.44 -12.31
N VAL A 550 -3.46 -12.73 -12.80
CA VAL A 550 -3.44 -12.02 -14.08
C VAL A 550 -3.54 -10.53 -13.79
N VAL A 551 -2.50 -9.78 -14.10
CA VAL A 551 -2.32 -8.40 -13.63
C VAL A 551 -1.99 -7.46 -14.77
N HIS A 552 -2.40 -6.20 -14.66
CA HIS A 552 -1.77 -5.16 -15.47
C HIS A 552 -0.34 -4.95 -14.96
N GLY A 553 0.64 -4.93 -15.86
CA GLY A 553 2.04 -4.71 -15.53
C GLY A 553 2.32 -3.27 -15.13
N THR A 554 1.86 -2.84 -13.96
CA THR A 554 2.13 -1.54 -13.32
C THR A 554 2.58 -1.73 -11.87
N GLY A 555 3.36 -0.79 -11.35
CA GLY A 555 3.82 -0.68 -9.98
C GLY A 555 4.32 -2.01 -9.44
N GLY A 556 3.86 -2.37 -8.24
CA GLY A 556 4.26 -3.60 -7.59
C GLY A 556 3.71 -4.86 -8.23
N LEU A 557 2.64 -4.77 -9.04
CA LEU A 557 2.14 -5.92 -9.82
C LEU A 557 3.20 -6.38 -10.83
N ARG A 558 3.90 -5.44 -11.48
CA ARG A 558 4.98 -5.75 -12.42
C ARG A 558 6.17 -6.41 -11.74
N ASP A 559 6.48 -6.02 -10.51
CA ASP A 559 7.66 -6.53 -9.78
C ASP A 559 7.43 -7.91 -9.19
N THR A 560 6.18 -8.22 -8.85
CA THR A 560 5.83 -9.41 -8.06
C THR A 560 5.30 -10.55 -8.91
N VAL A 561 4.68 -10.25 -10.07
CA VAL A 561 4.16 -11.26 -11.00
C VAL A 561 5.10 -11.40 -12.20
N GLU A 562 5.89 -12.46 -12.20
CA GLU A 562 6.72 -12.82 -13.33
C GLU A 562 5.88 -13.55 -14.39
N ASN A 563 5.95 -13.08 -15.64
CA ASN A 563 5.22 -13.69 -16.75
C ASN A 563 5.63 -15.15 -16.96
N PHE A 564 4.64 -16.02 -17.11
CA PHE A 564 4.86 -17.44 -17.41
C PHE A 564 5.67 -17.62 -18.69
N ASN A 565 6.81 -18.30 -18.57
CA ASN A 565 7.68 -18.67 -19.68
C ASN A 565 7.97 -20.18 -19.62
N PRO A 566 7.29 -21.00 -20.44
CA PRO A 566 7.51 -22.45 -20.45
C PRO A 566 8.84 -22.85 -21.13
N PHE A 567 9.56 -21.91 -21.74
CA PHE A 567 10.77 -22.19 -22.53
C PHE A 567 12.05 -21.60 -21.91
N ALA A 568 12.04 -21.22 -20.63
CA ALA A 568 13.24 -20.68 -19.99
C ALA A 568 14.34 -21.75 -19.84
N GLU A 569 15.60 -21.32 -19.76
CA GLU A 569 16.78 -22.21 -19.80
C GLU A 569 16.78 -23.27 -18.68
N LYS A 570 16.18 -22.95 -17.52
CA LYS A 570 16.11 -23.83 -16.35
C LYS A 570 14.74 -24.49 -16.16
N GLY A 571 14.01 -24.71 -17.26
CA GLY A 571 12.63 -25.18 -17.24
C GLY A 571 11.62 -24.05 -17.11
N GLU A 572 10.37 -24.38 -16.85
CA GLU A 572 9.30 -23.38 -16.78
C GLU A 572 9.51 -22.35 -15.65
N GLN A 573 9.35 -21.07 -15.97
CA GLN A 573 9.48 -19.93 -15.05
C GLN A 573 8.21 -19.08 -15.02
N GLY A 574 8.14 -18.16 -14.06
CA GLY A 574 7.01 -17.24 -13.87
C GLY A 574 5.96 -17.74 -12.89
N THR A 575 5.19 -16.80 -12.37
CA THR A 575 4.13 -16.99 -11.35
C THR A 575 2.75 -16.59 -11.83
N GLY A 576 2.62 -15.94 -12.99
CA GLY A 576 1.33 -15.57 -13.57
C GLY A 576 1.44 -14.86 -14.92
N TRP A 577 0.51 -13.95 -15.19
CA TRP A 577 0.54 -13.13 -16.41
C TRP A 577 0.42 -11.63 -16.08
N ALA A 578 1.47 -10.88 -16.36
CA ALA A 578 1.48 -9.43 -16.36
C ALA A 578 1.29 -8.89 -17.79
N PHE A 579 0.11 -8.34 -18.08
CA PHE A 579 -0.24 -7.81 -19.41
C PHE A 579 0.02 -6.30 -19.51
N SER A 580 0.35 -5.83 -20.71
CA SER A 580 0.52 -4.40 -21.04
C SER A 580 0.36 -4.19 -22.56
N PRO A 581 -0.16 -3.04 -23.02
CA PRO A 581 -0.75 -1.93 -22.26
C PRO A 581 -2.10 -2.28 -21.61
N LEU A 582 -2.59 -1.42 -20.73
CA LEU A 582 -3.90 -1.56 -20.09
C LEU A 582 -5.04 -1.33 -21.10
N THR A 583 -5.42 -2.38 -21.80
CA THR A 583 -6.46 -2.40 -22.83
C THR A 583 -7.33 -3.65 -22.68
N ILE A 584 -8.57 -3.59 -23.17
CA ILE A 584 -9.51 -4.71 -23.11
C ILE A 584 -8.92 -5.92 -23.84
N GLU A 585 -8.35 -5.70 -25.01
CA GLU A 585 -7.79 -6.73 -25.88
C GLU A 585 -6.64 -7.47 -25.20
N LYS A 586 -5.73 -6.74 -24.54
CA LYS A 586 -4.60 -7.34 -23.83
C LYS A 586 -5.02 -8.07 -22.56
N MET A 587 -6.00 -7.53 -21.82
CA MET A 587 -6.55 -8.20 -20.66
C MET A 587 -7.23 -9.52 -21.05
N LEU A 588 -8.09 -9.51 -22.07
CA LEU A 588 -8.76 -10.71 -22.59
C LEU A 588 -7.75 -11.72 -23.15
N TRP A 589 -6.72 -11.26 -23.86
CA TRP A 589 -5.66 -12.14 -24.35
C TRP A 589 -4.94 -12.86 -23.20
N ALA A 590 -4.54 -12.13 -22.16
CA ALA A 590 -3.85 -12.72 -21.01
C ALA A 590 -4.75 -13.69 -20.23
N LEU A 591 -6.02 -13.35 -20.02
CA LEU A 591 -7.00 -14.25 -19.42
C LEU A 591 -7.19 -15.53 -20.25
N ARG A 592 -7.33 -15.41 -21.57
CA ARG A 592 -7.48 -16.57 -22.46
C ARG A 592 -6.23 -17.44 -22.49
N MET A 593 -5.03 -16.85 -22.40
CA MET A 593 -3.81 -17.61 -22.23
C MET A 593 -3.82 -18.41 -20.94
N ALA A 594 -4.14 -17.76 -19.82
CA ALA A 594 -4.25 -18.43 -18.52
C ALA A 594 -5.30 -19.55 -18.54
N ILE A 595 -6.46 -19.31 -19.13
CA ILE A 595 -7.55 -20.29 -19.28
C ILE A 595 -7.11 -21.49 -20.13
N SER A 596 -6.39 -21.27 -21.23
CA SER A 596 -5.89 -22.36 -22.08
C SER A 596 -4.83 -23.18 -21.34
N THR A 597 -3.87 -22.55 -20.67
CA THR A 597 -2.89 -23.25 -19.82
C THR A 597 -3.58 -24.06 -18.73
N TYR A 598 -4.58 -23.48 -18.05
CA TYR A 598 -5.37 -24.18 -17.03
C TYR A 598 -6.04 -25.43 -17.56
N ARG A 599 -6.61 -25.41 -18.77
CA ARG A 599 -7.35 -26.54 -19.34
C ARG A 599 -6.44 -27.61 -19.93
N GLU A 600 -5.44 -27.18 -20.70
CA GLU A 600 -4.69 -28.04 -21.60
C GLU A 600 -3.34 -28.50 -20.99
N HIS A 601 -2.79 -27.75 -20.04
CA HIS A 601 -1.44 -27.95 -19.50
C HIS A 601 -1.45 -27.98 -17.97
N LYS A 602 -2.18 -28.95 -17.40
CA LYS A 602 -2.40 -29.07 -15.94
C LYS A 602 -1.10 -29.15 -15.13
N SER A 603 -0.08 -29.83 -15.63
CA SER A 603 1.24 -29.90 -14.97
C SER A 603 1.93 -28.54 -14.89
N SER A 604 1.87 -27.76 -15.98
CA SER A 604 2.43 -26.40 -16.01
C SER A 604 1.65 -25.45 -15.11
N TRP A 605 0.32 -25.64 -15.04
CA TRP A 605 -0.54 -24.91 -14.11
C TRP A 605 -0.17 -25.19 -12.64
N GLU A 606 0.00 -26.46 -12.28
CA GLU A 606 0.44 -26.83 -10.93
C GLU A 606 1.83 -26.25 -10.62
N GLY A 607 2.75 -26.23 -11.60
CA GLY A 607 4.05 -25.57 -11.47
C GLY A 607 3.93 -24.06 -11.19
N LEU A 608 3.01 -23.36 -11.88
CA LEU A 608 2.71 -21.94 -11.62
C LEU A 608 2.24 -21.73 -10.18
N MET A 609 1.29 -22.55 -9.72
CA MET A 609 0.75 -22.47 -8.37
C MET A 609 1.84 -22.69 -7.32
N LYS A 610 2.64 -23.76 -7.46
CA LYS A 610 3.70 -24.13 -6.51
C LYS A 610 4.79 -23.06 -6.43
N ARG A 611 5.20 -22.47 -7.56
CA ARG A 611 6.16 -21.34 -7.56
C ARG A 611 5.61 -20.12 -6.82
N GLY A 612 4.33 -19.80 -7.03
CA GLY A 612 3.65 -18.75 -6.27
C GLY A 612 3.65 -19.01 -4.77
N MET A 613 3.23 -20.20 -4.35
CA MET A 613 3.14 -20.58 -2.93
C MET A 613 4.50 -20.73 -2.23
N SER A 614 5.57 -20.94 -2.99
CA SER A 614 6.94 -21.06 -2.48
C SER A 614 7.69 -19.73 -2.45
N SER A 615 7.08 -18.65 -2.95
CA SER A 615 7.70 -17.33 -2.97
C SER A 615 7.66 -16.70 -1.57
N ASP A 616 8.78 -16.12 -1.14
CA ASP A 616 8.87 -15.47 0.17
C ASP A 616 8.34 -14.02 0.09
N PHE A 617 7.09 -13.86 0.50
CA PHE A 617 6.44 -12.55 0.66
C PHE A 617 6.29 -12.16 2.13
N THR A 618 7.12 -12.72 3.02
CA THR A 618 7.06 -12.39 4.44
C THR A 618 7.57 -10.97 4.72
N TRP A 619 7.13 -10.42 5.86
CA TRP A 619 7.71 -9.17 6.38
C TRP A 619 9.18 -9.31 6.79
N ASP A 620 9.68 -10.52 7.06
CA ASP A 620 11.09 -10.75 7.36
C ASP A 620 11.98 -10.43 6.15
N HIS A 621 11.59 -10.93 4.97
CA HIS A 621 12.27 -10.60 3.71
C HIS A 621 12.25 -9.09 3.46
N ALA A 622 11.09 -8.43 3.59
CA ALA A 622 10.99 -6.98 3.43
C ALA A 622 11.87 -6.22 4.44
N ALA A 623 11.85 -6.61 5.72
CA ALA A 623 12.66 -6.00 6.78
C ALA A 623 14.16 -6.07 6.48
N SER A 624 14.65 -7.20 5.95
CA SER A 624 16.06 -7.34 5.54
C SER A 624 16.48 -6.34 4.45
N GLN A 625 15.56 -5.97 3.55
CA GLN A 625 15.81 -4.96 2.52
C GLN A 625 15.84 -3.55 3.14
N TYR A 626 14.96 -3.26 4.10
CA TYR A 626 14.98 -2.00 4.85
C TYR A 626 16.29 -1.86 5.65
N GLU A 627 16.76 -2.92 6.31
CA GLU A 627 18.05 -2.94 7.01
C GLU A 627 19.20 -2.52 6.10
N GLN A 628 19.25 -3.04 4.87
CA GLN A 628 20.27 -2.66 3.90
C GLN A 628 20.21 -1.17 3.53
N ILE A 629 19.01 -0.59 3.41
CA ILE A 629 18.83 0.84 3.17
C ILE A 629 19.28 1.66 4.38
N PHE A 630 19.01 1.17 5.60
CA PHE A 630 19.44 1.82 6.82
C PHE A 630 20.96 1.88 6.89
N GLU A 631 21.65 0.78 6.57
CA GLU A 631 23.11 0.76 6.50
C GLU A 631 23.66 1.83 5.54
N TRP A 632 23.10 1.93 4.33
CA TRP A 632 23.52 2.97 3.38
C TRP A 632 23.33 4.37 3.95
N ALA A 633 22.18 4.65 4.56
CA ALA A 633 21.91 5.97 5.14
C ALA A 633 22.93 6.36 6.22
N PHE A 634 23.33 5.44 7.09
CA PHE A 634 24.29 5.72 8.16
C PHE A 634 25.75 5.76 7.70
N MET A 635 26.09 5.12 6.58
CA MET A 635 27.41 5.26 5.97
C MET A 635 27.60 6.64 5.31
N ASP A 636 26.54 7.18 4.74
CA ASP A 636 26.55 8.50 4.11
C ASP A 636 26.42 9.64 5.13
N GLN A 637 26.90 10.83 4.76
CA GLN A 637 26.58 12.07 5.50
C GLN A 637 25.08 12.36 5.42
N PRO A 638 24.50 13.12 6.37
CA PRO A 638 23.15 13.62 6.21
C PRO A 638 23.01 14.34 4.86
N TYR A 639 21.97 14.02 4.08
CA TYR A 639 21.85 14.55 2.72
C TYR A 639 21.77 16.08 2.69
N VAL A 640 21.05 16.65 3.66
CA VAL A 640 21.06 18.08 3.95
C VAL A 640 21.84 18.31 5.24
N MET A 641 22.97 19.00 5.11
CA MET A 641 23.88 19.36 6.21
C MET A 641 23.48 20.65 6.90
#